data_AF-W3VS01-F1
#
_entry.id   AF-W3VS01-F1
#
_cell.length_a   1.000
_cell.length_b   1.000
_cell.length_c   1.000
_cell.angle_alpha   90.00
_cell.angle_beta   90.00
_cell.angle_gamma   90.00
#
_symmetry.space_group_name_H-M   'P 1'
#
loop_
_entity.id
_entity.type
_entity.pdbx_description
1 polymer ?
#
loop_
_entity_poly.entity_id
_entity_poly.type
_entity_poly.pdbx_seq_one_letter_code
_entity_poly.pdbx_strand_id
1 'polypeptide(L)'
;MLADLRVLHVPSSDTNVVPPVVLQLGADRYLFNVGEGTSRSSTQRKANLSRVSNIFVSRVGWETIGGLPGVLMSMADGQRTSEALHGPQGLRYALATMRSYAKRDIMKLNIHEVDATASSDGAHSHPTLSPIFSDDNLAVYAVPLQPTTAQHRPAKKPKLANGHSSAQASPATLQKLEQLWRRPDFYPSQLQPEEAQAWIQLVSDSIFNDSLLRKRQQQQEVGSKLVSSIQDVEMDDATSQPPATTATSNPSRTPSTWRPPLSPAFVMRLLPKPHVDSRNLSQDRFDPAEGGQASVLAYICQAHEQRGKFDPLKATQLGVPPGPSFAALTRGEDVSLQRPTSWPTMSADDRQKWMQHQRAASRNAASKGKPKPSKPNAKPDNKDTPEAHPAAWNDLEDVLVRSTDVMGASRAGAVVFHIYLPSAAYIDDLLSNDVATAFAPYTAESNRDAAQEQSHTPHAIVHAVPLDVLNDTRYQSWMQSFGPDCNHIIANADVCANKLMFPSSATIPLRLSKLDDVMFKVPQYQLTPRHPLAELSTALNLKLAAAEADQVIQLHPRGQPRIYASGAPDFDFQLDSQEAENFAAFRVETVEEDDKQLQQLAKAKAKNTANAKSKPQGHSDNAANSEDGAARSVRLREARKTAWQEYLDVIKTIKAANQNGSIKEPATAPDQDVLVTTLGTGSAAPSKYRNVISTLLQTPSSGTILLDAGESTYGLLRRKFGCRRDGTAAQSGSLKDQDVDDILRDLRVLFISHIHADHHIGLIRLLLERRKLQPAADKPLYLVATAFVHNYLEEYEQIERLGLDEDVIFVLNHHLDYKTGVDPNPSAAADAATTAAKGFGRDARARSEHLAHVERIKELTGLSHIHTARVDHRGSHCYGLVVRHATEGWSVTYSGDTRPAPELIAAGRDCTLLIHEATLEDSELEMAIGKGHSTFGEAIRVGHEMGAAKILLTHFSQRYPKMARSSLFAMSDSAQGKRVPIALAFDMVTYPLSQFERIQSYTPAMEALFAADTEAEAEEGSAAANDADGDKGKANGSSSAKGAAVAASVSVVAATTGESSDGKTGTQDGQASQQANAVQACDEPSSGEAYVRKGLKPTEWRYLGLCISAARASGGSLTTVLPTLVVELVQQAQTGAMGVTGGAYNVDVLSTHPSPCEEEAAWHALLRVDARHAQDLATSLTLLTAPAINNVRLKLRVVGPTTTIQTTNSLLN
;
A
#
# COMPACT_ATOMS: atom_id res chain seq x y z
N MET A 1 18.43 17.28 20.26
CA MET A 1 17.79 16.16 19.53
C MET A 1 16.93 16.73 18.41
N LEU A 2 16.74 16.05 17.28
CA LEU A 2 15.65 16.40 16.35
C LEU A 2 14.34 15.99 17.01
N ALA A 3 13.42 16.93 17.17
CA ALA A 3 12.12 16.70 17.80
C ALA A 3 11.07 17.45 16.98
N ASP A 4 10.15 16.72 16.37
CA ASP A 4 9.12 17.27 15.49
C ASP A 4 7.78 16.52 15.64
N LEU A 5 6.69 17.21 15.33
CA LEU A 5 5.34 16.67 15.30
C LEU A 5 4.79 16.80 13.88
N ARG A 6 4.36 15.70 13.26
CA ARG A 6 3.89 15.63 11.87
C ARG A 6 2.44 15.17 11.79
N VAL A 7 1.56 15.99 11.22
CA VAL A 7 0.19 15.61 10.86
C VAL A 7 0.23 14.95 9.48
N LEU A 8 -0.09 13.65 9.38
CA LEU A 8 0.04 12.91 8.11
C LEU A 8 -1.08 13.27 7.13
N HIS A 9 -2.32 13.32 7.60
CA HIS A 9 -3.48 13.81 6.87
C HIS A 9 -4.52 14.39 7.82
N VAL A 10 -5.53 15.04 7.26
CA VAL A 10 -6.54 15.81 8.00
C VAL A 10 -7.95 15.41 7.57
N PRO A 11 -9.01 15.80 8.32
CA PRO A 11 -10.39 15.58 7.88
C PRO A 11 -10.65 16.16 6.48
N SER A 12 -11.05 15.30 5.54
CA SER A 12 -11.34 15.66 4.14
C SER A 12 -12.37 14.69 3.52
N SER A 13 -12.77 14.89 2.26
CA SER A 13 -13.56 13.90 1.52
C SER A 13 -12.88 12.53 1.46
N ASP A 14 -11.56 12.48 1.23
CA ASP A 14 -10.81 11.21 1.16
C ASP A 14 -10.68 10.53 2.53
N THR A 15 -10.48 11.34 3.57
CA THR A 15 -10.05 10.91 4.90
C THR A 15 -10.91 11.56 5.98
N ASN A 16 -12.19 11.17 6.05
CA ASN A 16 -13.17 11.74 6.99
C ASN A 16 -13.07 11.12 8.41
N VAL A 17 -11.86 11.16 8.97
CA VAL A 17 -11.44 10.43 10.18
C VAL A 17 -10.55 11.32 11.07
N VAL A 18 -10.27 10.89 12.29
CA VAL A 18 -9.35 11.58 13.21
C VAL A 18 -7.95 11.59 12.59
N PRO A 19 -7.23 12.73 12.57
CA PRO A 19 -5.92 12.81 11.93
C PRO A 19 -4.89 11.87 12.59
N PRO A 20 -4.15 11.06 11.81
CA PRO A 20 -2.99 10.36 12.33
C PRO A 20 -1.81 11.31 12.46
N VAL A 21 -1.25 11.37 13.68
CA VAL A 21 -0.16 12.29 14.04
C VAL A 21 1.07 11.49 14.45
N VAL A 22 2.23 11.82 13.88
CA VAL A 22 3.52 11.20 14.20
C VAL A 22 4.35 12.18 15.03
N LEU A 23 4.64 11.82 16.27
CA LEU A 23 5.68 12.48 17.08
C LEU A 23 7.02 11.79 16.80
N GLN A 24 8.03 12.54 16.38
CA GLN A 24 9.38 12.03 16.13
C GLN A 24 10.35 12.61 17.16
N LEU A 25 11.10 11.73 17.85
CA LEU A 25 12.18 12.10 18.78
C LEU A 25 13.44 11.33 18.39
N GLY A 26 14.42 12.03 17.83
CA GLY A 26 15.64 11.41 17.31
C GLY A 26 15.34 10.48 16.13
N ALA A 27 15.48 9.18 16.34
CA ALA A 27 15.21 8.14 15.34
C ALA A 27 13.83 7.48 15.51
N ASP A 28 13.23 7.60 16.69
CA ASP A 28 12.02 6.91 17.11
C ASP A 28 10.77 7.71 16.73
N ARG A 29 9.68 6.98 16.47
CA ARG A 29 8.39 7.53 16.06
C ARG A 29 7.26 6.95 16.90
N TYR A 30 6.34 7.80 17.31
CA TYR A 30 5.14 7.45 18.05
C TYR A 30 3.93 7.91 17.23
N LEU A 31 3.01 7.00 16.92
CA LEU A 31 1.86 7.26 16.05
C LEU A 31 0.59 7.40 16.90
N PHE A 32 -0.14 8.50 16.74
CA PHE A 32 -1.41 8.77 17.41
C PHE A 32 -2.54 8.65 16.40
N ASN A 33 -3.45 7.69 16.64
CA ASN A 33 -4.55 7.27 15.77
C ASN A 33 -4.12 6.71 14.41
N VAL A 34 -4.97 5.84 13.85
CA VAL A 34 -4.75 5.10 12.59
C VAL A 34 -6.08 4.94 11.84
N GLY A 35 -6.70 6.06 11.47
CA GLY A 35 -7.92 6.08 10.67
C GLY A 35 -7.71 5.58 9.23
N GLU A 36 -8.79 5.33 8.50
CA GLU A 36 -8.72 4.96 7.07
C GLU A 36 -7.87 5.96 6.28
N GLY A 37 -7.08 5.45 5.34
CA GLY A 37 -6.18 6.23 4.50
C GLY A 37 -4.78 6.43 5.09
N THR A 38 -4.52 6.07 6.36
CA THR A 38 -3.21 6.28 7.01
C THR A 38 -2.05 5.69 6.19
N SER A 39 -2.16 4.42 5.78
CA SER A 39 -1.14 3.74 4.95
C SER A 39 -0.94 4.43 3.60
N ARG A 40 -2.04 4.82 2.93
CA ARG A 40 -2.00 5.48 1.63
C ARG A 40 -1.37 6.88 1.73
N SER A 41 -1.71 7.64 2.77
CA SER A 41 -1.15 8.97 3.04
C SER A 41 0.33 8.89 3.37
N SER A 42 0.75 7.86 4.09
CA SER A 42 2.16 7.60 4.36
C SER A 42 2.96 7.42 3.07
N THR A 43 2.47 6.58 2.15
CA THR A 43 3.06 6.35 0.83
C THR A 43 3.04 7.62 -0.04
N GLN A 44 1.92 8.35 -0.08
CA GLN A 44 1.75 9.61 -0.82
C GLN A 44 2.80 10.66 -0.40
N ARG A 45 3.08 10.76 0.89
CA ARG A 45 3.90 11.82 1.53
C ARG A 45 5.32 11.37 1.89
N LYS A 46 5.72 10.18 1.42
CA LYS A 46 7.01 9.53 1.76
C LYS A 46 7.27 9.52 3.28
N ALA A 47 6.21 9.46 4.09
CA ALA A 47 6.33 9.26 5.52
C ALA A 47 6.67 7.79 5.75
N ASN A 48 7.68 7.52 6.58
CA ASN A 48 8.16 6.17 6.81
C ASN A 48 7.69 5.67 8.19
N LEU A 49 6.71 4.76 8.21
CA LEU A 49 6.18 4.15 9.43
C LEU A 49 7.03 2.97 9.95
N SER A 50 8.07 2.52 9.25
CA SER A 50 8.87 1.35 9.68
C SER A 50 9.63 1.57 11.01
N ARG A 51 9.77 2.84 11.44
CA ARG A 51 10.36 3.24 12.72
C ARG A 51 9.32 3.68 13.76
N VAL A 52 8.03 3.49 13.51
CA VAL A 52 7.05 3.54 14.60
C VAL A 52 7.39 2.41 15.58
N SER A 53 7.29 2.69 16.88
CA SER A 53 7.51 1.71 17.96
C SER A 53 6.29 1.50 18.85
N ASN A 54 5.42 2.51 18.90
CA ASN A 54 4.20 2.53 19.68
C ASN A 54 3.12 3.26 18.90
N ILE A 55 1.92 2.69 18.90
CA ILE A 55 0.71 3.28 18.36
C ILE A 55 -0.23 3.57 19.54
N PHE A 56 -0.71 4.80 19.65
CA PHE A 56 -1.62 5.29 20.69
C PHE A 56 -2.97 5.65 20.07
N VAL A 57 -4.04 5.05 20.56
CA VAL A 57 -5.39 5.17 19.99
C VAL A 57 -6.28 5.94 20.97
N SER A 58 -6.91 7.03 20.53
CA SER A 58 -7.71 7.91 21.41
C SER A 58 -9.07 7.33 21.81
N ARG A 59 -9.62 6.41 21.02
CA ARG A 59 -10.93 5.75 21.23
C ARG A 59 -10.95 4.43 20.46
N VAL A 60 -11.70 3.43 20.89
CA VAL A 60 -11.99 2.25 20.04
C VAL A 60 -13.19 2.57 19.15
N GLY A 61 -12.95 3.16 17.99
CA GLY A 61 -13.98 3.53 17.00
C GLY A 61 -13.38 3.66 15.60
N TRP A 62 -14.17 3.46 14.55
CA TRP A 62 -13.64 3.31 13.19
C TRP A 62 -12.93 4.57 12.68
N GLU A 63 -13.33 5.75 13.17
CA GLU A 63 -12.66 7.03 12.94
C GLU A 63 -11.23 7.14 13.50
N THR A 64 -10.80 6.23 14.39
CA THR A 64 -9.44 6.16 14.94
C THR A 64 -8.69 4.88 14.59
N ILE A 65 -9.37 3.78 14.25
CA ILE A 65 -8.73 2.47 13.97
C ILE A 65 -9.00 1.87 12.58
N GLY A 66 -9.77 2.52 11.70
CA GLY A 66 -10.16 1.95 10.40
C GLY A 66 -8.99 1.58 9.46
N GLY A 67 -7.85 2.28 9.56
CA GLY A 67 -6.61 1.96 8.83
C GLY A 67 -5.64 1.05 9.59
N LEU A 68 -5.94 0.72 10.85
CA LEU A 68 -5.09 -0.11 11.71
C LEU A 68 -4.78 -1.50 11.11
N PRO A 69 -5.74 -2.24 10.51
CA PRO A 69 -5.41 -3.53 9.89
C PRO A 69 -4.37 -3.39 8.79
N GLY A 70 -4.53 -2.40 7.91
CA GLY A 70 -3.62 -2.13 6.80
C GLY A 70 -2.22 -1.75 7.27
N VAL A 71 -2.11 -0.89 8.28
CA VAL A 71 -0.82 -0.52 8.88
C VAL A 71 -0.14 -1.71 9.56
N LEU A 72 -0.85 -2.50 10.37
CA LEU A 72 -0.27 -3.65 11.07
C LEU A 72 0.16 -4.77 10.12
N MET A 73 -0.61 -5.06 9.08
CA MET A 73 -0.21 -5.99 8.02
C MET A 73 1.03 -5.47 7.27
N SER A 74 1.06 -4.19 6.91
CA SER A 74 2.22 -3.57 6.23
C SER A 74 3.49 -3.60 7.10
N MET A 75 3.36 -3.41 8.41
CA MET A 75 4.47 -3.54 9.36
C MET A 75 4.98 -4.98 9.44
N ALA A 76 4.07 -5.96 9.58
CA ALA A 76 4.43 -7.37 9.59
C ALA A 76 5.14 -7.78 8.29
N ASP A 77 4.54 -7.47 7.14
CA ASP A 77 5.09 -7.78 5.81
C ASP A 77 6.43 -7.05 5.55
N GLY A 78 6.63 -5.89 6.20
CA GLY A 78 7.91 -5.19 6.34
C GLY A 78 8.91 -5.82 7.32
N GLN A 79 8.71 -7.09 7.69
CA GLN A 79 9.55 -7.89 8.60
C GLN A 79 9.65 -7.36 10.05
N ARG A 80 8.64 -6.61 10.52
CA ARG A 80 8.60 -6.14 11.91
C ARG A 80 8.33 -7.30 12.87
N THR A 81 9.20 -7.49 13.86
CA THR A 81 9.13 -8.62 14.81
C THR A 81 8.28 -8.34 16.05
N SER A 82 8.09 -7.08 16.43
CA SER A 82 7.17 -6.69 17.51
C SER A 82 6.71 -5.24 17.37
N GLU A 83 5.48 -4.96 17.83
CA GLU A 83 4.92 -3.62 17.94
C GLU A 83 4.08 -3.49 19.22
N ALA A 84 3.90 -2.26 19.74
CA ALA A 84 3.07 -1.97 20.90
C ALA A 84 1.89 -1.08 20.53
N LEU A 85 0.70 -1.42 21.04
CA LEU A 85 -0.55 -0.71 20.79
C LEU A 85 -1.21 -0.37 22.12
N HIS A 86 -1.52 0.91 22.31
CA HIS A 86 -2.09 1.48 23.53
C HIS A 86 -3.44 2.13 23.22
N GLY A 87 -4.43 1.96 24.08
CA GLY A 87 -5.74 2.60 23.91
C GLY A 87 -6.72 2.26 25.04
N PRO A 88 -7.99 2.68 24.96
CA PRO A 88 -8.98 2.36 26.00
C PRO A 88 -9.44 0.89 25.91
N GLN A 89 -10.18 0.45 26.94
CA GLN A 89 -10.80 -0.89 26.97
C GLN A 89 -11.63 -1.18 25.72
N GLY A 90 -11.56 -2.42 25.22
CA GLY A 90 -12.26 -2.88 24.02
C GLY A 90 -11.34 -3.01 22.81
N LEU A 91 -10.11 -2.49 22.89
CA LEU A 91 -9.09 -2.56 21.84
C LEU A 91 -8.69 -4.01 21.50
N ARG A 92 -8.61 -4.89 22.51
CA ARG A 92 -8.36 -6.32 22.29
C ARG A 92 -9.50 -6.99 21.54
N TYR A 93 -10.74 -6.62 21.85
CA TYR A 93 -11.93 -7.13 21.18
C TYR A 93 -11.97 -6.63 19.72
N ALA A 94 -11.69 -5.35 19.49
CA ALA A 94 -11.57 -4.78 18.14
C ALA A 94 -10.50 -5.48 17.28
N LEU A 95 -9.33 -5.80 17.84
CA LEU A 95 -8.34 -6.62 17.13
C LEU A 95 -8.86 -8.05 16.87
N ALA A 96 -9.58 -8.66 17.81
CA ALA A 96 -10.11 -10.02 17.67
C ALA A 96 -11.16 -10.16 16.54
N THR A 97 -11.92 -9.11 16.21
CA THR A 97 -12.84 -9.13 15.04
C THR A 97 -12.06 -9.19 13.72
N MET A 98 -10.83 -8.68 13.68
CA MET A 98 -9.99 -8.63 12.47
C MET A 98 -9.37 -10.00 12.09
N ARG A 99 -9.55 -11.04 12.93
CA ARG A 99 -8.83 -12.33 12.82
C ARG A 99 -9.04 -13.07 11.48
N SER A 100 -10.16 -12.84 10.81
CA SER A 100 -10.52 -13.52 9.56
C SER A 100 -9.77 -12.99 8.34
N TYR A 101 -9.21 -11.78 8.40
CA TYR A 101 -8.54 -11.11 7.27
C TYR A 101 -7.14 -10.56 7.58
N ALA A 102 -6.81 -10.27 8.85
CA ALA A 102 -5.56 -9.61 9.25
C ALA A 102 -4.42 -10.56 9.70
N LYS A 103 -4.58 -11.89 9.57
CA LYS A 103 -3.61 -12.88 10.08
C LYS A 103 -2.21 -12.70 9.45
N ARG A 104 -1.19 -12.70 10.31
CA ARG A 104 0.25 -12.87 9.99
C ARG A 104 0.92 -13.74 11.05
N ASP A 105 2.18 -14.12 10.88
CA ASP A 105 2.86 -15.05 11.82
C ASP A 105 4.29 -14.65 12.19
N ILE A 106 4.64 -13.39 11.95
CA ILE A 106 6.00 -12.85 12.02
C ILE A 106 6.16 -11.69 13.01
N MET A 107 5.07 -11.22 13.66
CA MET A 107 5.08 -10.02 14.51
C MET A 107 4.38 -10.25 15.85
N LYS A 108 5.04 -9.94 16.97
CA LYS A 108 4.38 -9.93 18.29
C LYS A 108 3.71 -8.58 18.56
N LEU A 109 2.39 -8.55 18.69
CA LEU A 109 1.67 -7.40 19.24
C LEU A 109 1.68 -7.41 20.77
N ASN A 110 1.98 -6.25 21.38
CA ASN A 110 1.81 -6.00 22.81
C ASN A 110 0.64 -5.01 22.95
N ILE A 111 -0.50 -5.47 23.49
CA ILE A 111 -1.74 -4.67 23.56
C ILE A 111 -1.95 -4.22 25.01
N HIS A 112 -2.00 -2.91 25.20
CA HIS A 112 -2.12 -2.22 26.48
C HIS A 112 -3.45 -1.46 26.52
N GLU A 113 -4.41 -1.98 27.28
CA GLU A 113 -5.70 -1.32 27.51
C GLU A 113 -5.66 -0.49 28.80
N VAL A 114 -6.00 0.80 28.68
CA VAL A 114 -6.12 1.74 29.79
C VAL A 114 -7.53 1.69 30.36
N ASP A 115 -7.65 1.57 31.68
CA ASP A 115 -8.94 1.58 32.38
C ASP A 115 -9.50 3.01 32.47
N ALA A 116 -10.68 3.22 31.89
CA ALA A 116 -11.35 4.52 31.88
C ALA A 116 -12.25 4.76 33.11
N THR A 117 -12.33 3.81 34.04
CA THR A 117 -13.13 3.87 35.28
C THR A 117 -12.29 3.99 36.55
N ALA A 118 -10.96 3.93 36.44
CA ALA A 118 -10.01 4.05 37.54
C ALA A 118 -9.81 5.50 37.99
N SER A 119 -10.88 6.18 38.44
CA SER A 119 -10.75 7.35 39.28
C SER A 119 -10.22 6.92 40.66
N SER A 120 -9.29 7.72 41.19
CA SER A 120 -8.39 7.38 42.30
C SER A 120 -9.04 6.64 43.49
N ASP A 121 -8.60 5.40 43.72
CA ASP A 121 -8.82 4.71 45.00
C ASP A 121 -8.00 5.39 46.11
N GLY A 122 -8.67 6.17 46.96
CA GLY A 122 -8.32 6.33 48.37
C GLY A 122 -7.05 7.14 48.75
N ALA A 123 -7.25 8.44 49.01
CA ALA A 123 -6.71 9.20 50.13
C ALA A 123 -5.17 9.36 50.34
N HIS A 124 -4.75 10.64 50.45
CA HIS A 124 -3.52 11.12 51.10
C HIS A 124 -2.17 10.93 50.39
N SER A 125 -2.10 11.25 49.10
CA SER A 125 -0.88 11.82 48.47
C SER A 125 -1.27 12.74 47.31
N HIS A 126 -0.37 13.64 46.88
CA HIS A 126 -0.60 14.43 45.67
C HIS A 126 -0.69 13.48 44.46
N PRO A 127 -1.74 13.55 43.62
CA PRO A 127 -1.93 12.63 42.51
C PRO A 127 -1.01 12.99 41.34
N THR A 128 0.25 12.56 41.39
CA THR A 128 1.11 12.52 40.22
C THR A 128 0.64 11.38 39.31
N LEU A 129 0.06 11.71 38.15
CA LEU A 129 -0.28 10.71 37.14
C LEU A 129 0.95 9.87 36.77
N SER A 130 0.78 8.55 36.77
CA SER A 130 1.78 7.63 36.24
C SER A 130 1.71 7.58 34.71
N PRO A 131 2.85 7.58 33.98
CA PRO A 131 2.83 7.42 32.54
C PRO A 131 2.36 6.00 32.17
N ILE A 132 1.52 5.89 31.14
CA ILE A 132 1.08 4.59 30.58
C ILE A 132 2.20 3.92 29.76
N PHE A 133 3.13 4.73 29.26
CA PHE A 133 4.30 4.32 28.51
C PHE A 133 5.45 5.28 28.81
N SER A 134 6.66 4.76 29.02
CA SER A 134 7.87 5.56 29.06
C SER A 134 9.05 4.77 28.48
N ASP A 135 9.88 5.45 27.69
CA ASP A 135 11.17 4.94 27.19
C ASP A 135 12.29 5.95 27.49
N ASP A 136 13.44 5.83 26.82
CA ASP A 136 14.61 6.70 26.98
C ASP A 136 14.41 8.16 26.48
N ASN A 137 13.36 8.41 25.66
CA ASN A 137 13.10 9.70 25.02
C ASN A 137 11.79 10.36 25.49
N LEU A 138 10.75 9.57 25.76
CA LEU A 138 9.38 10.02 25.94
C LEU A 138 8.69 9.35 27.13
N ALA A 139 7.89 10.12 27.86
CA ALA A 139 6.80 9.64 28.72
C ALA A 139 5.45 10.04 28.12
N VAL A 140 4.49 9.11 28.06
CA VAL A 140 3.12 9.35 27.61
C VAL A 140 2.16 9.07 28.75
N TYR A 141 1.32 10.04 29.08
CA TYR A 141 0.24 9.94 30.04
C TYR A 141 -1.10 9.91 29.30
N ALA A 142 -1.98 8.99 29.67
CA ALA A 142 -3.35 8.97 29.18
C ALA A 142 -4.28 9.55 30.25
N VAL A 143 -5.11 10.50 29.84
CA VAL A 143 -6.14 11.13 30.67
C VAL A 143 -7.48 10.64 30.13
N PRO A 144 -8.16 9.70 30.84
CA PRO A 144 -9.47 9.23 30.42
C PRO A 144 -10.51 10.33 30.63
N LEU A 145 -11.35 10.53 29.62
CA LEU A 145 -12.44 11.49 29.62
C LEU A 145 -13.76 10.76 29.36
N GLN A 146 -14.76 11.07 30.18
CA GLN A 146 -16.11 10.55 30.10
C GLN A 146 -17.09 11.66 29.68
N PRO A 147 -18.21 11.33 29.03
CA PRO A 147 -19.25 12.30 28.75
C PRO A 147 -20.25 12.42 29.92
N THR A 148 -20.83 13.61 30.12
CA THR A 148 -21.78 13.92 31.21
C THR A 148 -22.96 12.94 31.27
N THR A 149 -23.39 12.42 30.13
CA THR A 149 -24.46 11.40 30.01
C THR A 149 -24.08 10.05 30.63
N ALA A 150 -22.80 9.66 30.61
CA ALA A 150 -22.30 8.44 31.24
C ALA A 150 -22.22 8.60 32.77
N GLN A 151 -21.83 9.79 33.26
CA GLN A 151 -21.74 10.10 34.70
C GLN A 151 -23.09 9.94 35.44
N HIS A 152 -24.22 10.14 34.74
CA HIS A 152 -25.57 9.98 35.30
C HIS A 152 -26.13 8.54 35.29
N ARG A 153 -25.42 7.56 34.71
CA ARG A 153 -25.89 6.17 34.68
C ARG A 153 -25.77 5.57 36.09
N PRO A 154 -26.86 5.13 36.75
CA PRO A 154 -26.80 4.65 38.12
C PRO A 154 -25.94 3.39 38.18
N ALA A 155 -24.74 3.53 38.75
CA ALA A 155 -23.79 2.43 38.92
C ALA A 155 -24.41 1.34 39.80
N LYS A 156 -24.97 0.30 39.18
CA LYS A 156 -25.16 -1.00 39.82
C LYS A 156 -23.77 -1.55 40.12
N LYS A 157 -23.17 -1.13 41.24
CA LYS A 157 -21.90 -1.66 41.73
C LYS A 157 -22.00 -3.19 41.74
N PRO A 158 -21.24 -3.91 40.89
CA PRO A 158 -21.21 -5.36 40.99
C PRO A 158 -20.58 -5.69 42.34
N LYS A 159 -21.34 -6.31 43.23
CA LYS A 159 -20.81 -6.81 44.49
C LYS A 159 -19.95 -8.04 44.20
N LEU A 160 -18.62 -7.87 44.06
CA LEU A 160 -17.60 -8.80 44.63
C LEU A 160 -16.16 -8.40 44.28
N ALA A 161 -15.27 -8.71 45.25
CA ALA A 161 -13.81 -8.85 45.19
C ALA A 161 -12.94 -7.61 44.87
N ASN A 162 -11.96 -7.37 45.74
CA ASN A 162 -10.98 -6.27 45.63
C ASN A 162 -9.96 -6.49 44.49
N GLY A 163 -9.60 -5.40 43.81
CA GLY A 163 -8.19 -5.14 43.46
C GLY A 163 -7.50 -6.05 42.44
N HIS A 164 -8.01 -6.13 41.22
CA HIS A 164 -7.22 -6.59 40.06
C HIS A 164 -7.31 -5.58 38.90
N SER A 165 -6.26 -4.78 38.75
CA SER A 165 -5.99 -3.96 37.57
C SER A 165 -5.75 -4.83 36.33
N SER A 166 -6.21 -4.39 35.16
CA SER A 166 -5.91 -4.95 33.83
C SER A 166 -5.90 -6.49 33.76
N ALA A 167 -7.10 -7.08 33.71
CA ALA A 167 -7.32 -8.53 33.71
C ALA A 167 -6.66 -9.28 32.54
N GLN A 168 -5.39 -9.64 32.69
CA GLN A 168 -4.82 -10.81 32.03
C GLN A 168 -5.54 -12.04 32.55
N ALA A 169 -5.99 -12.90 31.64
CA ALA A 169 -6.63 -14.15 32.04
C ALA A 169 -5.67 -15.04 32.84
N SER A 170 -6.20 -15.79 33.81
CA SER A 170 -5.36 -16.70 34.59
C SER A 170 -4.67 -17.71 33.66
N PRO A 171 -3.38 -18.06 33.88
CA PRO A 171 -2.69 -19.04 33.05
C PRO A 171 -3.42 -20.39 32.98
N ALA A 172 -4.13 -20.78 34.04
CA ALA A 172 -4.96 -21.98 34.07
C ALA A 172 -6.19 -21.87 33.16
N THR A 173 -6.83 -20.70 33.11
CA THR A 173 -7.98 -20.42 32.23
C THR A 173 -7.56 -20.42 30.76
N LEU A 174 -6.40 -19.85 30.44
CA LEU A 174 -5.81 -19.92 29.09
C LEU A 174 -5.47 -21.36 28.69
N GLN A 175 -4.78 -22.12 29.55
CA GLN A 175 -4.44 -23.52 29.28
C GLN A 175 -5.68 -24.41 29.11
N LYS A 176 -6.75 -24.16 29.87
CA LYS A 176 -8.05 -24.82 29.70
C LYS A 176 -8.63 -24.53 28.31
N LEU A 177 -8.62 -23.28 27.86
CA LEU A 177 -9.14 -22.90 26.54
C LEU A 177 -8.29 -23.48 25.40
N GLU A 178 -6.97 -23.51 25.52
CA GLU A 178 -6.06 -24.15 24.55
C GLU A 178 -6.40 -25.61 24.25
N GLN A 179 -6.94 -26.33 25.25
CA GLN A 179 -7.42 -27.71 25.10
C GLN A 179 -8.86 -27.79 24.56
N LEU A 180 -9.72 -26.82 24.89
CA LEU A 180 -11.14 -26.83 24.52
C LEU A 180 -11.41 -26.35 23.09
N TRP A 181 -10.70 -25.34 22.58
CA TRP A 181 -11.09 -24.68 21.34
C TRP A 181 -11.05 -25.56 20.09
N ARG A 182 -10.25 -26.64 20.14
CA ARG A 182 -10.12 -27.64 19.07
C ARG A 182 -11.32 -28.59 18.98
N ARG A 183 -12.24 -28.57 19.96
CA ARG A 183 -13.35 -29.51 20.02
C ARG A 183 -14.55 -29.04 19.17
N PRO A 184 -15.25 -29.93 18.44
CA PRO A 184 -16.40 -29.53 17.61
C PRO A 184 -17.56 -28.87 18.38
N ASP A 185 -17.66 -29.11 19.69
CA ASP A 185 -18.65 -28.56 20.62
C ASP A 185 -18.25 -27.21 21.26
N PHE A 186 -17.10 -26.63 20.90
CA PHE A 186 -16.65 -25.36 21.46
C PHE A 186 -17.37 -24.13 20.87
N TYR A 187 -18.31 -23.53 21.60
CA TYR A 187 -18.99 -22.30 21.20
C TYR A 187 -18.49 -21.11 22.02
N PRO A 188 -17.64 -20.22 21.46
CA PRO A 188 -17.05 -19.11 22.20
C PRO A 188 -18.11 -18.17 22.81
N SER A 189 -19.21 -17.95 22.09
CA SER A 189 -20.34 -17.13 22.53
C SER A 189 -21.11 -17.64 23.75
N GLN A 190 -20.80 -18.86 24.24
CA GLN A 190 -21.41 -19.47 25.44
C GLN A 190 -20.44 -19.55 26.63
N LEU A 191 -19.20 -19.06 26.49
CA LEU A 191 -18.21 -19.03 27.56
C LEU A 191 -18.63 -18.14 28.73
N GLN A 192 -18.20 -18.50 29.95
CA GLN A 192 -18.38 -17.64 31.12
C GLN A 192 -17.51 -16.37 31.00
N PRO A 193 -17.85 -15.25 31.66
CA PRO A 193 -17.16 -13.96 31.46
C PRO A 193 -15.62 -13.99 31.53
N GLU A 194 -15.04 -14.73 32.48
CA GLU A 194 -13.58 -14.89 32.59
C GLU A 194 -13.00 -15.66 31.40
N GLU A 195 -13.65 -16.77 31.00
CA GLU A 195 -13.26 -17.59 29.86
C GLU A 195 -13.46 -16.84 28.53
N ALA A 196 -14.48 -15.99 28.44
CA ALA A 196 -14.74 -15.14 27.30
C ALA A 196 -13.62 -14.12 27.10
N GLN A 197 -13.21 -13.43 28.17
CA GLN A 197 -12.08 -12.49 28.14
C GLN A 197 -10.77 -13.22 27.79
N ALA A 198 -10.53 -14.39 28.40
CA ALA A 198 -9.39 -15.24 28.10
C ALA A 198 -9.37 -15.72 26.63
N TRP A 199 -10.54 -16.01 26.06
CA TRP A 199 -10.68 -16.36 24.66
C TRP A 199 -10.40 -15.18 23.73
N ILE A 200 -10.93 -14.00 24.02
CA ILE A 200 -10.63 -12.77 23.26
C ILE A 200 -9.13 -12.47 23.30
N GLN A 201 -8.49 -12.59 24.47
CA GLN A 201 -7.04 -12.46 24.62
C GLN A 201 -6.31 -13.48 23.72
N LEU A 202 -6.61 -14.78 23.84
CA LEU A 202 -5.98 -15.85 23.08
C LEU A 202 -6.14 -15.66 21.56
N VAL A 203 -7.32 -15.23 21.11
CA VAL A 203 -7.57 -14.87 19.71
C VAL A 203 -6.69 -13.69 19.30
N SER A 204 -6.78 -12.54 19.98
CA SER A 204 -6.03 -11.32 19.64
C SER A 204 -4.50 -11.53 19.61
N ASP A 205 -3.96 -12.27 20.58
CA ASP A 205 -2.54 -12.60 20.68
C ASP A 205 -2.10 -13.59 19.57
N SER A 206 -3.02 -14.41 19.03
CA SER A 206 -2.74 -15.37 17.95
C SER A 206 -2.72 -14.75 16.54
N ILE A 207 -3.28 -13.55 16.32
CA ILE A 207 -3.46 -12.99 14.97
C ILE A 207 -2.12 -12.77 14.25
N PHE A 208 -1.08 -12.33 14.97
CA PHE A 208 0.22 -11.98 14.36
C PHE A 208 1.42 -12.89 14.78
N ASN A 209 1.24 -13.80 15.76
CA ASN A 209 2.33 -14.38 16.57
C ASN A 209 2.25 -15.92 16.79
N ASP A 210 1.39 -16.65 16.08
CA ASP A 210 1.13 -18.09 16.36
C ASP A 210 2.36 -18.98 16.08
N SER A 211 3.11 -18.72 15.00
CA SER A 211 4.34 -19.49 14.70
C SER A 211 5.41 -19.40 15.80
N LEU A 212 5.55 -18.22 16.43
CA LEU A 212 6.54 -17.93 17.47
C LEU A 212 6.17 -18.58 18.81
N LEU A 213 4.88 -18.73 19.12
CA LEU A 213 4.42 -19.45 20.30
C LEU A 213 4.75 -20.94 20.19
N ARG A 214 4.49 -21.56 19.03
CA ARG A 214 4.79 -22.97 18.77
C ARG A 214 6.28 -23.28 18.73
N LYS A 215 7.07 -22.47 18.00
CA LYS A 215 8.54 -22.64 17.96
C LYS A 215 9.16 -22.50 19.35
N ARG A 216 8.62 -21.64 20.21
CA ARG A 216 9.11 -21.46 21.59
C ARG A 216 8.72 -22.62 22.52
N GLN A 217 7.52 -23.20 22.37
CA GLN A 217 7.14 -24.43 23.08
C GLN A 217 8.02 -25.62 22.65
N GLN A 218 8.22 -25.83 21.34
CA GLN A 218 9.08 -26.92 20.83
C GLN A 218 10.56 -26.75 21.22
N GLN A 219 11.08 -25.53 21.26
CA GLN A 219 12.46 -25.24 21.73
C GLN A 219 12.63 -25.40 23.26
N GLN A 220 11.55 -25.44 24.05
CA GLN A 220 11.62 -25.77 25.47
C GLN A 220 11.60 -27.29 25.73
N GLU A 221 11.01 -28.08 24.83
CA GLU A 221 10.99 -29.55 24.93
C GLU A 221 12.23 -30.21 24.29
N VAL A 222 12.84 -29.61 23.27
CA VAL A 222 14.01 -30.16 22.57
C VAL A 222 15.24 -29.25 22.75
N GLY A 223 16.25 -29.78 23.45
CA GLY A 223 17.48 -29.05 23.81
C GLY A 223 18.20 -28.37 22.64
N SER A 224 18.73 -27.18 22.93
CA SER A 224 19.23 -26.17 21.99
C SER A 224 20.05 -26.66 20.78
N LYS A 225 19.59 -26.30 19.58
CA LYS A 225 20.45 -25.92 18.43
C LYS A 225 19.85 -24.69 17.73
N LEU A 226 20.69 -23.70 17.43
CA LEU A 226 20.32 -22.55 16.59
C LEU A 226 20.24 -23.00 15.12
N VAL A 227 19.30 -22.41 14.37
CA VAL A 227 19.23 -22.45 12.90
C VAL A 227 19.23 -21.01 12.39
N SER A 228 19.91 -20.75 11.28
CA SER A 228 20.31 -19.41 10.83
C SER A 228 20.08 -19.19 9.32
N SER A 229 18.88 -19.48 8.82
CA SER A 229 18.47 -19.19 7.44
C SER A 229 16.97 -18.90 7.34
N ILE A 230 16.59 -18.15 6.29
CA ILE A 230 15.22 -17.71 5.99
C ILE A 230 14.46 -18.73 5.12
N GLN A 231 15.15 -19.72 4.53
CA GLN A 231 14.55 -20.71 3.62
C GLN A 231 13.57 -21.68 4.33
N ASP A 232 13.63 -21.81 5.66
CA ASP A 232 12.76 -22.69 6.46
C ASP A 232 11.45 -22.01 6.93
N VAL A 233 10.94 -21.02 6.18
CA VAL A 233 9.74 -20.22 6.53
C VAL A 233 8.65 -20.27 5.44
N GLU A 234 8.93 -20.83 4.26
CA GLU A 234 7.86 -21.27 3.37
C GLU A 234 7.09 -22.43 4.03
N MET A 235 5.77 -22.44 3.89
CA MET A 235 5.00 -23.63 4.22
C MET A 235 5.30 -24.70 3.17
N ASP A 236 5.91 -25.80 3.58
CA ASP A 236 5.96 -27.02 2.78
C ASP A 236 4.55 -27.40 2.32
N ASP A 237 4.26 -27.18 1.03
CA ASP A 237 3.07 -27.73 0.40
C ASP A 237 3.30 -29.24 0.30
N ALA A 238 2.58 -30.00 1.13
CA ALA A 238 2.97 -31.36 1.51
C ALA A 238 3.13 -32.26 0.27
N THR A 239 4.38 -32.67 0.00
CA THR A 239 4.79 -33.42 -1.19
C THR A 239 4.05 -34.76 -1.29
N SER A 240 2.97 -34.78 -2.07
CA SER A 240 2.16 -35.97 -2.29
C SER A 240 2.78 -36.89 -3.34
N GLN A 241 3.77 -37.70 -2.94
CA GLN A 241 3.92 -39.01 -3.55
C GLN A 241 2.91 -39.98 -2.90
N PRO A 242 1.98 -40.59 -3.66
CA PRO A 242 1.09 -41.59 -3.10
C PRO A 242 1.84 -42.91 -2.87
N PRO A 243 1.74 -43.55 -1.70
CA PRO A 243 2.21 -44.92 -1.54
C PRO A 243 1.35 -45.85 -2.39
N ALA A 244 2.00 -46.68 -3.20
CA ALA A 244 1.31 -47.59 -4.11
C ALA A 244 0.68 -48.78 -3.36
N THR A 245 -0.64 -48.75 -3.12
CA THR A 245 -1.43 -49.96 -2.83
C THR A 245 -2.89 -49.84 -3.26
N THR A 246 -3.34 -50.82 -4.05
CA THR A 246 -4.72 -51.30 -4.27
C THR A 246 -5.80 -50.30 -4.71
N ALA A 247 -6.23 -50.44 -5.96
CA ALA A 247 -7.35 -49.70 -6.55
C ALA A 247 -8.73 -50.15 -6.03
N THR A 248 -9.62 -49.18 -5.81
CA THR A 248 -11.08 -49.28 -6.10
C THR A 248 -11.62 -47.89 -6.42
N SER A 249 -12.61 -47.80 -7.30
CA SER A 249 -12.96 -46.60 -8.06
C SER A 249 -14.05 -45.72 -7.45
N ASN A 250 -13.87 -44.39 -7.46
CA ASN A 250 -14.98 -43.43 -7.49
C ASN A 250 -14.52 -42.04 -8.00
N PRO A 251 -14.92 -41.58 -9.20
CA PRO A 251 -14.34 -40.39 -9.85
C PRO A 251 -15.20 -39.12 -9.68
N SER A 252 -15.49 -38.68 -8.45
CA SER A 252 -16.40 -37.53 -8.22
C SER A 252 -16.06 -36.58 -7.05
N ARG A 253 -14.79 -36.50 -6.63
CA ARG A 253 -14.32 -35.44 -5.70
C ARG A 253 -13.22 -34.60 -6.35
N THR A 254 -13.53 -33.34 -6.61
CA THR A 254 -12.54 -32.30 -6.90
C THR A 254 -11.64 -32.08 -5.69
N PRO A 255 -10.33 -31.81 -5.88
CA PRO A 255 -9.37 -31.69 -4.80
C PRO A 255 -9.41 -30.29 -4.15
N SER A 256 -10.43 -30.02 -3.33
CA SER A 256 -10.34 -28.95 -2.34
C SER A 256 -9.55 -29.46 -1.13
N THR A 257 -8.30 -29.03 -1.00
CA THR A 257 -7.41 -29.39 0.12
C THR A 257 -6.77 -28.22 0.84
N TRP A 258 -7.34 -27.00 0.72
CA TRP A 258 -7.06 -25.98 1.73
C TRP A 258 -7.67 -26.40 3.07
N ARG A 259 -6.82 -26.60 4.07
CA ARG A 259 -7.22 -26.80 5.47
C ARG A 259 -6.86 -25.53 6.24
N PRO A 260 -7.77 -24.95 7.05
CA PRO A 260 -7.44 -23.81 7.89
C PRO A 260 -6.24 -24.14 8.79
N PRO A 261 -5.30 -23.20 9.00
CA PRO A 261 -4.27 -23.36 10.01
C PRO A 261 -4.88 -23.63 11.39
N LEU A 262 -4.25 -24.48 12.18
CA LEU A 262 -4.73 -24.87 13.51
C LEU A 262 -4.55 -23.75 14.56
N SER A 263 -5.16 -22.58 14.34
CA SER A 263 -5.04 -21.37 15.18
C SER A 263 -6.37 -21.01 15.84
N PRO A 264 -6.37 -20.45 17.07
CA PRO A 264 -7.55 -19.79 17.65
C PRO A 264 -8.15 -18.72 16.72
N ALA A 265 -7.33 -17.99 15.98
CA ALA A 265 -7.76 -17.00 14.98
C ALA A 265 -8.67 -17.57 13.87
N PHE A 266 -8.55 -18.86 13.53
CA PHE A 266 -9.39 -19.51 12.51
C PHE A 266 -10.65 -20.18 13.07
N VAL A 267 -10.98 -19.97 14.35
CA VAL A 267 -12.29 -20.34 14.90
C VAL A 267 -13.34 -19.35 14.38
N MET A 268 -14.10 -19.80 13.38
CA MET A 268 -15.09 -18.98 12.66
C MET A 268 -16.43 -18.82 13.38
N ARG A 269 -16.57 -19.28 14.62
CA ARG A 269 -17.75 -19.01 15.46
C ARG A 269 -17.64 -17.60 16.03
N LEU A 270 -18.80 -16.97 16.24
CA LEU A 270 -18.90 -15.63 16.83
C LEU A 270 -18.13 -15.54 18.16
N LEU A 271 -17.38 -14.46 18.32
CA LEU A 271 -16.77 -14.10 19.60
C LEU A 271 -17.83 -13.96 20.71
N PRO A 272 -17.47 -14.23 21.97
CA PRO A 272 -18.29 -13.81 23.09
C PRO A 272 -18.39 -12.28 23.12
N LYS A 273 -19.51 -11.77 23.63
CA LYS A 273 -19.67 -10.33 23.85
C LYS A 273 -18.62 -9.83 24.85
N PRO A 274 -18.07 -8.62 24.67
CA PRO A 274 -17.12 -8.05 25.61
C PRO A 274 -17.77 -7.92 27.01
N HIS A 275 -16.99 -8.17 28.06
CA HIS A 275 -17.49 -8.13 29.44
C HIS A 275 -17.88 -6.71 29.87
N VAL A 276 -17.14 -5.71 29.38
CA VAL A 276 -17.47 -4.28 29.55
C VAL A 276 -18.21 -3.82 28.29
N ASP A 277 -19.42 -3.27 28.46
CA ASP A 277 -20.14 -2.63 27.37
C ASP A 277 -19.55 -1.23 27.13
N SER A 278 -18.42 -1.19 26.41
CA SER A 278 -17.70 0.03 26.01
C SER A 278 -18.32 0.71 24.77
N ARG A 279 -19.52 0.30 24.34
CA ARG A 279 -20.10 0.72 23.07
C ARG A 279 -20.62 2.14 23.08
N ASN A 280 -20.47 2.75 21.92
CA ASN A 280 -20.91 4.10 21.61
C ASN A 280 -22.43 4.15 21.31
N LEU A 281 -23.27 3.86 22.30
CA LEU A 281 -24.74 3.87 22.14
C LEU A 281 -25.38 5.11 22.76
N SER A 282 -26.19 5.83 21.97
CA SER A 282 -27.12 6.84 22.49
C SER A 282 -28.28 6.15 23.25
N GLN A 283 -28.95 6.89 24.14
CA GLN A 283 -30.16 6.37 24.79
C GLN A 283 -31.35 6.32 23.82
N ASP A 284 -31.36 7.21 22.83
CA ASP A 284 -32.27 7.14 21.69
C ASP A 284 -31.63 6.27 20.60
N ARG A 285 -32.32 5.19 20.21
CA ARG A 285 -31.85 4.25 19.18
C ARG A 285 -31.87 4.84 17.76
N PHE A 286 -32.58 5.95 17.57
CA PHE A 286 -32.74 6.63 16.28
C PHE A 286 -31.84 7.87 16.15
N ASP A 287 -31.01 8.16 17.14
CA ASP A 287 -30.07 9.28 17.14
C ASP A 287 -28.93 9.06 16.13
N PRO A 288 -28.85 9.84 15.03
CA PRO A 288 -27.77 9.71 14.06
C PRO A 288 -26.43 10.27 14.59
N ALA A 289 -26.42 10.94 15.74
CA ALA A 289 -25.22 11.49 16.39
C ALA A 289 -24.62 10.53 17.43
N GLU A 290 -24.77 9.21 17.25
CA GLU A 290 -24.07 8.19 18.05
C GLU A 290 -22.55 8.38 17.97
N GLY A 291 -22.00 9.13 18.94
CA GLY A 291 -20.57 9.43 19.13
C GLY A 291 -20.21 9.78 20.58
N GLY A 292 -21.21 10.08 21.41
CA GLY A 292 -21.04 10.85 22.65
C GLY A 292 -21.09 10.10 23.97
N GLN A 293 -20.97 8.76 24.03
CA GLN A 293 -21.10 7.99 25.29
C GLN A 293 -19.93 7.05 25.66
N ALA A 294 -18.94 6.86 24.78
CA ALA A 294 -17.79 5.99 25.04
C ALA A 294 -16.58 6.78 25.57
N SER A 295 -15.82 6.22 26.51
CA SER A 295 -14.62 6.87 27.05
C SER A 295 -13.58 7.19 25.97
N VAL A 296 -13.01 8.39 26.02
CA VAL A 296 -11.89 8.79 25.14
C VAL A 296 -10.63 9.06 25.97
N LEU A 297 -9.46 8.85 25.36
CA LEU A 297 -8.17 9.14 25.96
C LEU A 297 -7.57 10.40 25.32
N ALA A 298 -7.41 11.44 26.13
CA ALA A 298 -6.50 12.54 25.82
C ALA A 298 -5.07 12.12 26.18
N TYR A 299 -4.10 12.44 25.31
CA TYR A 299 -2.70 12.08 25.54
C TYR A 299 -1.85 13.30 25.83
N ILE A 300 -1.05 13.21 26.90
CA ILE A 300 0.02 14.16 27.23
C ILE A 300 1.35 13.47 26.94
N CYS A 301 2.10 14.01 25.99
CA CYS A 301 3.38 13.47 25.54
C CYS A 301 4.51 14.40 26.00
N GLN A 302 5.28 13.98 26.99
CA GLN A 302 6.38 14.75 27.57
C GLN A 302 7.70 14.03 27.32
N ALA A 303 8.55 14.63 26.48
CA ALA A 303 9.93 14.16 26.34
C ALA A 303 10.72 14.42 27.63
N HIS A 304 11.74 13.61 27.88
CA HIS A 304 12.59 13.79 29.07
C HIS A 304 13.45 15.05 28.99
N GLU A 305 13.89 15.54 30.15
CA GLU A 305 14.74 16.72 30.25
C GLU A 305 16.06 16.54 29.51
N GLN A 306 16.42 17.54 28.70
CA GLN A 306 17.72 17.57 28.04
C GLN A 306 18.73 18.22 28.97
N ARG A 307 19.66 17.40 29.48
CA ARG A 307 20.81 17.83 30.28
C ARG A 307 21.54 18.99 29.59
N GLY A 308 21.95 19.98 30.37
CA GLY A 308 22.64 21.16 29.87
C GLY A 308 23.96 20.85 29.16
N LYS A 309 24.46 21.81 28.40
CA LYS A 309 25.73 21.65 27.66
C LYS A 309 26.90 21.48 28.63
N PHE A 310 27.69 20.41 28.46
CA PHE A 310 28.93 20.20 29.20
C PHE A 310 29.95 21.31 28.90
N ASP A 311 30.54 21.89 29.94
CA ASP A 311 31.63 22.86 29.85
C ASP A 311 33.00 22.17 30.06
N PRO A 312 33.74 21.86 28.98
CA PRO A 312 35.05 21.22 29.09
C PRO A 312 36.10 22.13 29.71
N LEU A 313 35.97 23.46 29.64
CA LEU A 313 36.92 24.39 30.24
C LEU A 313 36.75 24.39 31.77
N LYS A 314 35.50 24.47 32.24
CA LYS A 314 35.18 24.41 33.67
C LYS A 314 35.57 23.06 34.29
N ALA A 315 35.30 21.95 33.60
CA ALA A 315 35.76 20.62 34.03
C ALA A 315 37.29 20.52 34.10
N THR A 316 38.01 21.05 33.11
CA THR A 316 39.48 21.11 33.09
C THR A 316 40.02 21.99 34.23
N GLN A 317 39.38 23.12 34.52
CA GLN A 317 39.75 24.01 35.63
C GLN A 317 39.59 23.36 37.01
N LEU A 318 38.63 22.44 37.17
CA LEU A 318 38.44 21.66 38.40
C LEU A 318 39.41 20.49 38.55
N GLY A 319 40.21 20.18 37.53
CA GLY A 319 41.20 19.09 37.55
C GLY A 319 40.76 17.79 36.88
N VAL A 320 39.59 17.78 36.21
CA VAL A 320 39.10 16.60 35.52
C VAL A 320 39.90 16.38 34.22
N PRO A 321 40.56 15.23 34.03
CA PRO A 321 41.24 14.93 32.78
C PRO A 321 40.21 14.61 31.67
N PRO A 322 40.37 15.15 30.43
CA PRO A 322 39.45 14.82 29.36
C PRO A 322 39.49 13.33 28.99
N GLY A 323 38.36 12.75 28.57
CA GLY A 323 38.23 11.33 28.25
C GLY A 323 37.12 10.66 29.06
N PRO A 324 37.33 9.45 29.63
CA PRO A 324 36.28 8.71 30.36
C PRO A 324 35.59 9.53 31.46
N SER A 325 36.34 10.36 32.21
CA SER A 325 35.81 11.23 33.26
C SER A 325 34.89 12.34 32.73
N PHE A 326 35.16 12.90 31.54
CA PHE A 326 34.23 13.84 30.88
C PHE A 326 32.95 13.12 30.46
N ALA A 327 33.05 11.89 29.96
CA ALA A 327 31.88 11.09 29.60
C ALA A 327 31.02 10.73 30.83
N ALA A 328 31.65 10.42 31.96
CA ALA A 328 30.97 10.19 33.25
C ALA A 328 30.19 11.44 33.71
N LEU A 329 30.85 12.59 33.80
CA LEU A 329 30.20 13.86 34.17
C LEU A 329 29.07 14.24 33.20
N THR A 330 29.23 13.97 31.89
CA THR A 330 28.17 14.21 30.90
C THR A 330 26.96 13.29 31.09
N ARG A 331 27.16 12.05 31.58
CA ARG A 331 26.09 11.10 31.96
C ARG A 331 25.44 11.40 33.31
N GLY A 332 25.95 12.34 34.10
CA GLY A 332 25.43 12.62 35.44
C GLY A 332 26.13 11.88 36.57
N GLU A 333 27.22 11.16 36.26
CA GLU A 333 28.03 10.50 37.27
C GLU A 333 29.00 11.53 37.86
N ASP A 334 29.03 11.64 39.19
CA ASP A 334 30.03 12.46 39.88
C ASP A 334 31.41 11.77 39.83
N VAL A 335 32.48 12.54 39.70
CA VAL A 335 33.84 12.03 39.53
C VAL A 335 34.71 12.45 40.71
N SER A 336 35.11 11.48 41.52
CA SER A 336 36.20 11.62 42.48
C SER A 336 37.55 11.55 41.76
N LEU A 337 38.44 12.51 42.02
CA LEU A 337 39.80 12.55 41.47
C LEU A 337 40.79 13.11 42.49
N GLN A 338 42.05 12.69 42.40
CA GLN A 338 43.14 13.25 43.20
C GLN A 338 43.85 14.35 42.42
N ARG A 339 44.00 15.55 43.00
CA ARG A 339 44.76 16.66 42.41
C ARG A 339 45.69 17.30 43.44
N PRO A 340 46.74 18.04 43.05
CA PRO A 340 47.60 18.74 43.99
C PRO A 340 46.82 19.75 44.85
N THR A 341 47.15 19.87 46.13
CA THR A 341 46.59 20.92 47.03
C THR A 341 46.92 22.33 46.54
N SER A 342 48.02 22.49 45.78
CA SER A 342 48.41 23.73 45.10
C SER A 342 47.55 24.06 43.86
N TRP A 343 46.62 23.20 43.46
CA TRP A 343 45.85 23.35 42.21
C TRP A 343 45.20 24.73 42.01
N PRO A 344 44.57 25.39 43.02
CA PRO A 344 43.98 26.72 42.85
C PRO A 344 45.00 27.80 42.44
N THR A 345 46.27 27.66 42.84
CA THR A 345 47.35 28.63 42.58
C THR A 345 48.27 28.24 41.42
N MET A 346 48.15 27.02 40.87
CA MET A 346 48.90 26.58 39.68
C MET A 346 48.54 27.35 38.41
N SER A 347 49.53 27.59 37.55
CA SER A 347 49.33 28.16 36.21
C SER A 347 48.56 27.20 35.29
N ALA A 348 47.95 27.73 34.22
CA ALA A 348 47.23 26.91 33.24
C ALA A 348 48.15 25.86 32.57
N ASP A 349 49.38 26.24 32.23
CA ASP A 349 50.37 25.36 31.62
C ASP A 349 50.80 24.24 32.57
N ASP A 350 50.95 24.53 33.87
CA ASP A 350 51.37 23.52 34.85
C ASP A 350 50.23 22.55 35.19
N ARG A 351 48.97 23.03 35.23
CA ARG A 351 47.78 22.17 35.30
C ARG A 351 47.72 21.24 34.08
N GLN A 352 48.01 21.75 32.88
CA GLN A 352 48.03 20.97 31.65
C GLN A 352 49.15 19.90 31.65
N LYS A 353 50.37 20.24 32.07
CA LYS A 353 51.47 19.28 32.22
C LYS A 353 51.12 18.17 33.22
N TRP A 354 50.54 18.51 34.38
CA TRP A 354 50.13 17.54 35.39
C TRP A 354 49.04 16.58 34.86
N MET A 355 48.03 17.08 34.13
CA MET A 355 46.99 16.23 33.52
C MET A 355 47.56 15.31 32.42
N GLN A 356 48.55 15.78 31.65
CA GLN A 356 49.25 14.94 30.67
C GLN A 356 50.05 13.84 31.36
N HIS A 357 50.72 14.15 32.48
CA HIS A 357 51.44 13.19 33.29
C HIS A 357 50.53 12.09 33.87
N GLN A 358 49.38 12.46 34.46
CA GLN A 358 48.38 11.50 34.96
C GLN A 358 47.83 10.58 33.86
N ARG A 359 47.56 11.13 32.67
CA ARG A 359 47.12 10.33 31.50
C ARG A 359 48.19 9.34 31.02
N ALA A 360 49.47 9.71 31.09
CA ALA A 360 50.58 8.82 30.75
C ALA A 360 50.72 7.69 31.80
N ALA A 361 50.63 8.01 33.09
CA ALA A 361 50.63 7.03 34.17
C ALA A 361 49.47 6.02 34.05
N SER A 362 48.25 6.51 33.80
CA SER A 362 47.05 5.68 33.57
C SER A 362 47.19 4.73 32.37
N ARG A 363 47.72 5.21 31.24
CA ARG A 363 47.99 4.37 30.05
C ARG A 363 49.04 3.29 30.31
N ASN A 364 50.08 3.59 31.09
CA ASN A 364 51.11 2.63 31.46
C ASN A 364 50.64 1.61 32.50
N ALA A 365 49.63 1.92 33.33
CA ALA A 365 48.98 0.95 34.19
C ALA A 365 48.12 -0.05 33.39
N ALA A 366 47.35 0.44 32.41
CA ALA A 366 46.48 -0.40 31.58
C ALA A 366 47.24 -1.37 30.63
N SER A 367 48.49 -1.08 30.27
CA SER A 367 49.28 -1.91 29.34
C SER A 367 49.94 -3.14 30.00
N LYS A 368 50.01 -3.20 31.34
CA LYS A 368 50.62 -4.33 32.09
C LYS A 368 49.83 -5.65 32.02
N GLY A 369 48.67 -5.68 31.36
CA GLY A 369 47.76 -6.84 31.33
C GLY A 369 47.95 -7.87 30.21
N LYS A 370 48.98 -7.77 29.34
CA LYS A 370 49.25 -8.80 28.30
C LYS A 370 50.74 -9.11 28.14
N PRO A 371 51.19 -10.37 28.31
CA PRO A 371 52.55 -10.76 28.00
C PRO A 371 52.78 -10.78 26.48
N LYS A 372 53.90 -10.21 26.02
CA LYS A 372 54.39 -10.35 24.64
C LYS A 372 55.65 -11.22 24.62
N PRO A 373 55.82 -12.11 23.63
CA PRO A 373 56.99 -12.98 23.57
C PRO A 373 58.25 -12.20 23.19
N SER A 374 59.39 -12.66 23.71
CA SER A 374 60.71 -12.07 23.55
C SER A 374 61.22 -12.12 22.11
N LYS A 375 61.81 -11.01 21.65
CA LYS A 375 62.83 -10.99 20.58
C LYS A 375 64.13 -10.41 21.14
N PRO A 376 65.31 -11.00 20.86
CA PRO A 376 66.60 -10.44 21.24
C PRO A 376 67.05 -9.34 20.25
N ASN A 377 68.10 -8.60 20.64
CA ASN A 377 68.80 -7.53 19.92
C ASN A 377 68.10 -6.17 19.78
N ALA A 378 68.34 -5.31 20.78
CA ALA A 378 68.57 -3.88 20.59
C ALA A 378 69.69 -3.42 21.55
N LYS A 379 70.45 -2.39 21.17
CA LYS A 379 71.59 -1.86 21.95
C LYS A 379 71.14 -1.06 23.19
N PRO A 380 71.99 -0.91 24.22
CA PRO A 380 71.71 -0.03 25.35
C PRO A 380 71.99 1.42 24.95
N ASP A 381 70.94 2.23 24.78
CA ASP A 381 71.06 3.69 24.81
C ASP A 381 70.84 4.20 26.23
N ASN A 382 71.87 4.86 26.77
CA ASN A 382 71.92 5.35 28.14
C ASN A 382 71.30 6.75 28.22
N LYS A 383 70.08 6.88 28.78
CA LYS A 383 69.48 8.18 29.11
C LYS A 383 68.30 8.14 30.11
N ASP A 384 68.46 7.39 31.21
CA ASP A 384 67.56 7.53 32.37
C ASP A 384 68.07 8.62 33.32
N THR A 385 67.68 9.87 33.04
CA THR A 385 67.56 10.90 34.08
C THR A 385 66.08 11.09 34.36
N PRO A 386 65.58 10.77 35.58
CA PRO A 386 64.19 11.09 35.91
C PRO A 386 64.01 12.60 35.91
N GLU A 387 63.10 13.13 35.09
CA GLU A 387 62.68 14.53 35.21
C GLU A 387 62.09 14.72 36.61
N ALA A 388 62.75 15.54 37.42
CA ALA A 388 62.30 15.81 38.78
C ALA A 388 60.94 16.53 38.73
N HIS A 389 59.87 15.85 39.15
CA HIS A 389 58.56 16.47 39.28
C HIS A 389 58.62 17.64 40.28
N PRO A 390 57.91 18.76 40.02
CA PRO A 390 57.84 19.87 40.96
C PRO A 390 57.36 19.39 42.33
N ALA A 391 58.02 19.80 43.42
CA ALA A 391 57.63 19.42 44.78
C ALA A 391 56.16 19.75 45.11
N ALA A 392 55.59 20.76 44.44
CA ALA A 392 54.19 21.16 44.50
C ALA A 392 53.17 20.11 43.97
N TRP A 393 53.63 18.99 43.42
CA TRP A 393 52.77 17.88 42.93
C TRP A 393 52.66 16.70 43.91
N ASN A 394 53.42 16.71 45.01
CA ASN A 394 53.50 15.57 45.94
C ASN A 394 52.33 15.51 46.93
N ASP A 395 51.78 16.67 47.32
CA ASP A 395 50.65 16.76 48.25
C ASP A 395 49.34 16.76 47.47
N LEU A 396 48.60 15.64 47.53
CA LEU A 396 47.34 15.44 46.82
C LEU A 396 46.12 15.58 47.74
N GLU A 397 45.06 16.22 47.24
CA GLU A 397 43.71 16.23 47.82
C GLU A 397 42.75 15.36 46.99
N ASP A 398 41.87 14.62 47.68
CA ASP A 398 40.71 13.96 47.06
C ASP A 398 39.61 15.00 46.80
N VAL A 399 39.17 15.13 45.56
CA VAL A 399 38.16 16.11 45.14
C VAL A 399 37.03 15.42 44.40
N LEU A 400 35.81 15.60 44.90
CA LEU A 400 34.59 15.23 44.21
C LEU A 400 34.16 16.38 43.30
N VAL A 401 34.19 16.16 41.98
CA VAL A 401 33.59 17.07 41.00
C VAL A 401 32.22 16.51 40.64
N ARG A 402 31.15 17.25 40.94
CA ARG A 402 29.80 16.80 40.59
C ARG A 402 29.47 17.14 39.15
N SER A 403 28.60 16.35 38.53
CA SER A 403 28.11 16.63 37.17
C SER A 403 27.50 18.04 37.08
N THR A 404 26.72 18.45 38.09
CA THR A 404 26.10 19.78 38.18
C THR A 404 27.11 20.93 38.21
N ASP A 405 28.35 20.69 38.65
CA ASP A 405 29.36 21.75 38.74
C ASP A 405 29.94 22.10 37.36
N VAL A 406 29.77 21.23 36.33
CA VAL A 406 30.37 21.36 34.99
C VAL A 406 29.37 21.31 33.83
N MET A 407 28.10 21.02 34.11
CA MET A 407 27.00 21.08 33.14
C MET A 407 26.30 22.44 33.20
N GLY A 408 25.81 22.93 32.06
CA GLY A 408 24.86 24.04 32.03
C GLY A 408 23.50 23.65 32.63
N ALA A 409 22.57 24.61 32.72
CA ALA A 409 21.20 24.32 33.15
C ALA A 409 20.53 23.27 32.25
N SER A 410 19.80 22.34 32.86
CA SER A 410 18.91 21.42 32.13
C SER A 410 17.78 22.20 31.46
N ARG A 411 17.32 21.66 30.34
CA ARG A 411 16.20 22.19 29.55
C ARG A 411 15.01 21.25 29.65
N ALA A 412 13.81 21.81 29.81
CA ALA A 412 12.58 21.04 29.77
C ALA A 412 12.45 20.30 28.42
N GLY A 413 11.90 19.09 28.45
CA GLY A 413 11.62 18.34 27.24
C GLY A 413 10.45 18.92 26.44
N ALA A 414 10.28 18.44 25.21
CA ALA A 414 9.12 18.80 24.40
C ALA A 414 7.84 18.27 25.03
N VAL A 415 6.81 19.12 25.13
CA VAL A 415 5.46 18.74 25.58
C VAL A 415 4.50 18.91 24.41
N VAL A 416 3.74 17.87 24.07
CA VAL A 416 2.71 17.88 23.03
C VAL A 416 1.46 17.22 23.60
N PHE A 417 0.28 17.78 23.34
CA PHE A 417 -0.98 17.10 23.66
C PHE A 417 -1.71 16.65 22.38
N HIS A 418 -2.36 15.50 22.46
CA HIS A 418 -3.34 15.05 21.47
C HIS A 418 -4.72 14.96 22.14
N ILE A 419 -5.62 15.87 21.77
CA ILE A 419 -6.96 16.02 22.34
C ILE A 419 -7.99 15.62 21.28
N TYR A 420 -8.82 14.64 21.62
CA TYR A 420 -9.95 14.21 20.80
C TYR A 420 -11.21 14.19 21.67
N LEU A 421 -12.22 14.99 21.29
CA LEU A 421 -13.51 15.08 21.97
C LEU A 421 -14.61 14.90 20.93
N PRO A 422 -15.41 13.81 20.97
CA PRO A 422 -16.46 13.57 19.98
C PRO A 422 -17.63 14.58 19.98
N SER A 423 -17.86 15.30 21.08
CA SER A 423 -18.96 16.27 21.25
C SER A 423 -18.75 17.16 22.48
N ALA A 424 -19.57 18.20 22.64
CA ALA A 424 -19.57 19.06 23.84
C ALA A 424 -19.82 18.32 25.17
N ALA A 425 -20.33 17.08 25.15
CA ALA A 425 -20.64 16.29 26.34
C ALA A 425 -19.41 15.88 27.18
N TYR A 426 -18.19 15.98 26.64
CA TYR A 426 -16.95 15.64 27.37
C TYR A 426 -16.30 16.86 28.05
N ILE A 427 -16.83 18.08 27.83
CA ILE A 427 -16.25 19.32 28.35
C ILE A 427 -16.38 19.41 29.87
N ASP A 428 -17.47 18.92 30.45
CA ASP A 428 -17.69 18.94 31.91
C ASP A 428 -16.63 18.08 32.64
N ASP A 429 -16.27 16.93 32.06
CA ASP A 429 -15.29 16.00 32.61
C ASP A 429 -13.85 16.50 32.38
N LEU A 430 -13.55 17.09 31.22
CA LEU A 430 -12.28 17.78 30.94
C LEU A 430 -11.98 18.91 31.96
N LEU A 431 -13.03 19.58 32.44
CA LEU A 431 -12.94 20.67 33.41
C LEU A 431 -13.18 20.22 34.86
N SER A 432 -13.37 18.91 35.10
CA SER A 432 -13.46 18.36 36.45
C SER A 432 -12.14 18.57 37.20
N ASN A 433 -12.19 18.65 38.53
CA ASN A 433 -10.99 18.86 39.35
C ASN A 433 -9.95 17.74 39.11
N ASP A 434 -10.40 16.49 39.03
CA ASP A 434 -9.52 15.33 38.88
C ASP A 434 -8.75 15.40 37.55
N VAL A 435 -9.43 15.70 36.45
CA VAL A 435 -8.81 15.86 35.12
C VAL A 435 -7.99 17.15 35.00
N ALA A 436 -8.48 18.27 35.56
CA ALA A 436 -7.79 19.55 35.49
C ALA A 436 -6.40 19.49 36.16
N THR A 437 -6.22 18.69 37.22
CA THR A 437 -4.89 18.49 37.83
C THR A 437 -3.87 17.85 36.89
N ALA A 438 -4.31 17.07 35.89
CA ALA A 438 -3.42 16.50 34.87
C ALA A 438 -2.79 17.57 33.98
N PHE A 439 -3.56 18.60 33.63
CA PHE A 439 -3.14 19.66 32.71
C PHE A 439 -2.52 20.87 33.42
N ALA A 440 -2.83 21.09 34.71
CA ALA A 440 -2.36 22.22 35.50
C ALA A 440 -0.85 22.51 35.39
N PRO A 441 0.08 21.52 35.49
CA PRO A 441 1.53 21.78 35.44
C PRO A 441 2.02 22.45 34.14
N TYR A 442 1.24 22.35 33.07
CA TYR A 442 1.59 22.83 31.72
C TYR A 442 0.96 24.19 31.41
N THR A 443 0.13 24.72 32.30
CA THR A 443 -0.52 26.04 32.14
C THR A 443 0.50 27.18 32.15
N ALA A 444 0.15 28.31 31.53
CA ALA A 444 0.95 29.52 31.55
C ALA A 444 1.08 30.14 32.95
N GLU A 445 0.11 29.87 33.85
CA GLU A 445 0.20 30.27 35.25
C GLU A 445 1.27 29.46 36.00
N SER A 446 1.26 28.13 35.91
CA SER A 446 2.28 27.29 36.56
C SER A 446 3.70 27.48 36.01
N ASN A 447 3.83 27.99 34.79
CA ASN A 447 5.13 28.24 34.15
C ASN A 447 5.53 29.73 34.13
N ARG A 448 4.82 30.61 34.85
CA ARG A 448 5.03 32.08 34.81
C ARG A 448 6.44 32.52 35.21
N ASP A 449 6.99 31.88 36.24
CA ASP A 449 8.30 32.23 36.82
C ASP A 449 9.45 31.34 36.27
N ALA A 450 9.13 30.40 35.38
CA ALA A 450 10.12 29.53 34.75
C ALA A 450 10.83 30.23 33.59
N ALA A 451 12.14 30.02 33.45
CA ALA A 451 12.86 30.47 32.26
C ALA A 451 12.30 29.77 31.00
N GLN A 452 12.35 30.43 29.83
CA GLN A 452 11.76 29.89 28.59
C GLN A 452 12.32 28.49 28.20
N GLU A 453 13.57 28.19 28.57
CA GLU A 453 14.19 26.87 28.34
C GLU A 453 13.79 25.79 29.37
N GLN A 454 13.16 26.20 30.49
CA GLN A 454 12.70 25.35 31.59
C GLN A 454 11.16 25.27 31.67
N SER A 455 10.44 26.05 30.86
CA SER A 455 8.98 26.01 30.79
C SER A 455 8.48 24.72 30.13
N HIS A 456 7.57 24.04 30.84
CA HIS A 456 6.83 22.87 30.37
C HIS A 456 5.59 23.23 29.53
N THR A 457 5.32 24.51 29.27
CA THR A 457 4.19 24.94 28.42
C THR A 457 4.16 24.15 27.10
N PRO A 458 3.00 23.64 26.63
CA PRO A 458 2.93 22.82 25.43
C PRO A 458 3.55 23.52 24.21
N HIS A 459 4.22 22.73 23.37
CA HIS A 459 4.81 23.19 22.12
C HIS A 459 3.76 23.18 21.00
N ALA A 460 2.89 22.16 21.03
CA ALA A 460 1.70 22.07 20.21
C ALA A 460 0.60 21.29 20.95
N ILE A 461 -0.65 21.66 20.71
CA ILE A 461 -1.83 20.87 21.06
C ILE A 461 -2.58 20.58 19.76
N VAL A 462 -2.80 19.30 19.46
CA VAL A 462 -3.67 18.89 18.35
C VAL A 462 -5.09 18.72 18.90
N HIS A 463 -6.00 19.55 18.40
CA HIS A 463 -7.41 19.55 18.74
C HIS A 463 -8.21 18.89 17.61
N ALA A 464 -8.48 17.59 17.74
CA ALA A 464 -9.40 16.86 16.88
C ALA A 464 -10.80 16.94 17.48
N VAL A 465 -11.51 18.04 17.23
CA VAL A 465 -12.82 18.33 17.85
C VAL A 465 -13.83 18.86 16.83
N PRO A 466 -15.14 18.57 17.00
CA PRO A 466 -16.20 19.18 16.21
C PRO A 466 -16.36 20.68 16.53
N LEU A 467 -17.12 21.38 15.68
CA LEU A 467 -17.20 22.85 15.71
C LEU A 467 -18.00 23.38 16.92
N ASP A 468 -18.95 22.60 17.45
CA ASP A 468 -19.67 22.88 18.70
C ASP A 468 -18.72 22.93 19.91
N VAL A 469 -17.78 21.97 20.00
CA VAL A 469 -16.73 21.95 21.04
C VAL A 469 -15.79 23.15 20.89
N LEU A 470 -15.35 23.46 19.66
CA LEU A 470 -14.45 24.58 19.39
C LEU A 470 -15.08 25.94 19.71
N ASN A 471 -16.41 26.05 19.56
CA ASN A 471 -17.17 27.26 19.85
C ASN A 471 -17.67 27.34 21.31
N ASP A 472 -17.51 26.30 22.12
CA ASP A 472 -17.84 26.33 23.55
C ASP A 472 -16.84 27.23 24.31
N THR A 473 -17.36 28.29 24.93
CA THR A 473 -16.56 29.30 25.65
C THR A 473 -15.74 28.71 26.80
N ARG A 474 -16.16 27.58 27.38
CA ARG A 474 -15.46 26.89 28.46
C ARG A 474 -14.23 26.16 27.92
N TYR A 475 -14.37 25.53 26.75
CA TYR A 475 -13.26 24.89 26.04
C TYR A 475 -12.25 25.94 25.51
N GLN A 476 -12.74 27.06 24.99
CA GLN A 476 -11.88 28.19 24.61
C GLN A 476 -11.09 28.76 25.79
N SER A 477 -11.72 28.90 26.96
CA SER A 477 -11.06 29.31 28.21
C SER A 477 -9.97 28.31 28.64
N TRP A 478 -10.24 27.00 28.49
CA TRP A 478 -9.25 25.95 28.72
C TRP A 478 -8.06 26.05 27.75
N MET A 479 -8.31 26.28 26.45
CA MET A 479 -7.25 26.52 25.46
C MET A 479 -6.38 27.72 25.83
N GLN A 480 -7.00 28.81 26.29
CA GLN A 480 -6.27 30.02 26.72
C GLN A 480 -5.36 29.80 27.94
N SER A 481 -5.63 28.80 28.80
CA SER A 481 -4.81 28.51 29.97
C SER A 481 -3.36 28.10 29.66
N PHE A 482 -3.08 27.65 28.44
CA PHE A 482 -1.73 27.26 27.98
C PHE A 482 -0.92 28.44 27.42
N GLY A 483 -1.52 29.62 27.30
CA GLY A 483 -0.83 30.86 26.91
C GLY A 483 -0.46 30.98 25.43
N PRO A 484 0.02 32.16 25.00
CA PRO A 484 0.18 32.50 23.59
C PRO A 484 1.37 31.81 22.90
N ASP A 485 2.23 31.10 23.64
CA ASP A 485 3.38 30.38 23.08
C ASP A 485 3.13 28.92 22.69
N CYS A 486 1.94 28.40 23.01
CA CYS A 486 1.45 27.13 22.51
C CYS A 486 0.92 27.27 21.07
N ASN A 487 1.28 26.34 20.17
CA ASN A 487 0.63 26.23 18.85
C ASN A 487 -0.65 25.38 18.98
N HIS A 488 -1.81 25.94 18.68
CA HIS A 488 -3.09 25.25 18.71
C HIS A 488 -3.49 24.80 17.30
N ILE A 489 -3.40 23.50 17.04
CA ILE A 489 -3.61 22.89 15.72
C ILE A 489 -5.02 22.31 15.66
N ILE A 490 -5.88 22.90 14.84
CA ILE A 490 -7.30 22.56 14.76
C ILE A 490 -7.53 21.59 13.60
N ALA A 491 -7.88 20.35 13.91
CA ALA A 491 -8.17 19.31 12.94
C ALA A 491 -9.69 19.02 12.92
N ASN A 492 -10.40 19.72 12.05
CA ASN A 492 -11.86 19.72 11.98
C ASN A 492 -12.31 19.85 10.52
N ALA A 493 -13.40 19.17 10.13
CA ALA A 493 -13.83 19.09 8.73
C ALA A 493 -14.43 20.37 8.13
N ASP A 494 -14.79 21.37 8.96
CA ASP A 494 -15.27 22.68 8.54
C ASP A 494 -14.13 23.72 8.48
N VAL A 495 -13.14 23.56 9.38
CA VAL A 495 -11.98 24.44 9.53
C VAL A 495 -10.83 24.08 8.58
N CYS A 496 -10.61 22.78 8.34
CA CYS A 496 -9.67 22.32 7.32
C CYS A 496 -10.30 22.46 5.93
N ALA A 497 -9.52 22.95 4.97
CA ALA A 497 -9.94 22.96 3.57
C ALA A 497 -10.08 21.52 3.04
N ASN A 498 -11.09 21.26 2.21
CA ASN A 498 -11.33 19.96 1.56
C ASN A 498 -10.40 19.73 0.35
N LYS A 499 -9.09 19.97 0.56
CA LYS A 499 -8.02 19.71 -0.41
C LYS A 499 -7.96 18.22 -0.77
N LEU A 500 -7.37 17.89 -1.91
CA LEU A 500 -7.12 16.51 -2.33
C LEU A 500 -5.99 15.90 -1.49
N MET A 501 -6.26 14.83 -0.72
CA MET A 501 -5.25 14.19 0.13
C MET A 501 -4.30 13.29 -0.68
N PHE A 502 -4.79 12.77 -1.80
CA PHE A 502 -4.08 11.91 -2.74
C PHE A 502 -3.94 12.60 -4.11
N PRO A 503 -3.24 13.76 -4.21
CA PRO A 503 -3.19 14.54 -5.43
C PRO A 503 -2.63 13.74 -6.61
N SER A 504 -1.74 12.77 -6.36
CA SER A 504 -1.16 11.94 -7.42
C SER A 504 -2.16 11.02 -8.12
N SER A 505 -3.13 10.47 -7.39
CA SER A 505 -4.28 9.77 -7.98
C SER A 505 -5.18 10.77 -8.73
N ALA A 506 -5.51 11.91 -8.11
CA ALA A 506 -6.37 12.94 -8.70
C ALA A 506 -5.79 13.64 -9.95
N THR A 507 -4.46 13.66 -10.14
CA THR A 507 -3.85 14.21 -11.36
C THR A 507 -4.19 13.40 -12.62
N ILE A 508 -4.57 12.12 -12.48
CA ILE A 508 -4.90 11.25 -13.61
C ILE A 508 -6.22 11.70 -14.28
N PRO A 509 -7.36 11.79 -13.58
CA PRO A 509 -8.59 12.32 -14.19
C PRO A 509 -8.46 13.79 -14.63
N LEU A 510 -7.67 14.64 -13.94
CA LEU A 510 -7.40 16.00 -14.43
C LEU A 510 -6.74 16.02 -15.82
N ARG A 511 -5.81 15.10 -16.09
CA ARG A 511 -5.16 14.99 -17.40
C ARG A 511 -6.12 14.38 -18.42
N LEU A 512 -6.79 13.28 -18.05
CA LEU A 512 -7.71 12.56 -18.94
C LEU A 512 -8.98 13.35 -19.29
N SER A 513 -9.45 14.30 -18.46
CA SER A 513 -10.59 15.16 -18.77
C SER A 513 -10.36 16.08 -19.98
N LYS A 514 -9.10 16.30 -20.38
CA LYS A 514 -8.77 17.00 -21.65
C LYS A 514 -9.20 16.19 -22.87
N LEU A 515 -9.33 14.87 -22.76
CA LEU A 515 -9.85 13.98 -23.78
C LEU A 515 -11.38 13.88 -23.72
N ASP A 516 -11.93 13.54 -22.55
CA ASP A 516 -13.37 13.40 -22.29
C ASP A 516 -13.72 13.79 -20.83
N ASP A 517 -14.44 14.90 -20.65
CA ASP A 517 -14.79 15.46 -19.34
C ASP A 517 -16.02 14.80 -18.68
N VAL A 518 -16.74 13.95 -19.41
CA VAL A 518 -17.87 13.16 -18.93
C VAL A 518 -17.37 11.90 -18.22
N MET A 519 -16.52 11.10 -18.89
CA MET A 519 -15.94 9.88 -18.32
C MET A 519 -14.89 10.18 -17.24
N PHE A 520 -13.99 11.12 -17.53
CA PHE A 520 -12.84 11.45 -16.68
C PHE A 520 -13.07 12.70 -15.81
N LYS A 521 -14.33 12.92 -15.41
CA LYS A 521 -14.75 14.05 -14.57
C LYS A 521 -13.89 14.17 -13.30
N VAL A 522 -13.28 15.34 -13.13
CA VAL A 522 -12.29 15.62 -12.07
C VAL A 522 -12.94 15.49 -10.67
N PRO A 523 -12.25 14.91 -9.67
CA PRO A 523 -12.78 14.75 -8.32
C PRO A 523 -13.15 16.09 -7.64
N GLN A 524 -14.15 16.06 -6.74
CA GLN A 524 -14.59 17.24 -5.99
C GLN A 524 -13.53 17.70 -4.98
N TYR A 525 -13.40 19.00 -4.76
CA TYR A 525 -12.54 19.59 -3.74
C TYR A 525 -13.03 21.01 -3.37
N GLN A 526 -12.60 21.52 -2.22
CA GLN A 526 -12.94 22.87 -1.77
C GLN A 526 -11.72 23.49 -1.08
N LEU A 527 -11.14 24.53 -1.68
CA LEU A 527 -9.90 25.16 -1.20
C LEU A 527 -10.14 26.14 -0.04
N THR A 528 -11.27 26.84 -0.08
CA THR A 528 -11.71 27.70 1.03
C THR A 528 -12.39 26.83 2.10
N PRO A 529 -11.94 26.87 3.38
CA PRO A 529 -12.63 26.17 4.46
C PRO A 529 -14.04 26.75 4.68
N ARG A 530 -14.97 25.93 5.20
CA ARG A 530 -16.34 26.40 5.52
C ARG A 530 -16.35 27.37 6.69
N HIS A 531 -15.44 27.21 7.64
CA HIS A 531 -15.29 28.09 8.80
C HIS A 531 -13.84 28.63 8.92
N PRO A 532 -13.57 29.88 8.52
CA PRO A 532 -12.25 30.49 8.69
C PRO A 532 -11.83 30.59 10.17
N LEU A 533 -10.54 30.37 10.46
CA LEU A 533 -9.98 30.48 11.82
C LEU A 533 -9.62 31.91 12.26
N ALA A 534 -9.56 32.86 11.32
CA ALA A 534 -9.05 34.21 11.58
C ALA A 534 -9.86 34.96 12.65
N GLU A 535 -11.18 34.76 12.69
CA GLU A 535 -12.09 35.38 13.64
C GLU A 535 -11.82 34.85 15.07
N LEU A 536 -11.78 33.52 15.24
CA LEU A 536 -11.42 32.85 16.50
C LEU A 536 -10.01 33.21 16.98
N SER A 537 -9.02 33.25 16.08
CA SER A 537 -7.63 33.61 16.41
C SER A 537 -7.50 35.01 16.97
N THR A 538 -8.21 35.97 16.37
CA THR A 538 -8.19 37.37 16.79
C THR A 538 -8.92 37.56 18.13
N ALA A 539 -10.06 36.88 18.33
CA ALA A 539 -10.83 36.95 19.57
C ALA A 539 -10.10 36.32 20.77
N LEU A 540 -9.41 35.20 20.57
CA LEU A 540 -8.79 34.43 21.65
C LEU A 540 -7.34 34.82 21.95
N ASN A 541 -6.67 35.56 21.05
CA ASN A 541 -5.25 35.90 21.15
C ASN A 541 -4.32 34.67 21.28
N LEU A 542 -4.61 33.62 20.48
CA LEU A 542 -3.87 32.36 20.43
C LEU A 542 -3.23 32.12 19.07
N LYS A 543 -2.12 31.37 19.04
CA LYS A 543 -1.49 30.86 17.80
C LYS A 543 -2.29 29.67 17.27
N LEU A 544 -3.47 29.96 16.72
CA LEU A 544 -4.32 28.99 16.04
C LEU A 544 -3.83 28.75 14.61
N ALA A 545 -3.77 27.48 14.20
CA ALA A 545 -3.55 27.07 12.83
C ALA A 545 -4.54 25.96 12.45
N ALA A 546 -5.03 25.98 11.21
CA ALA A 546 -5.69 24.80 10.65
C ALA A 546 -4.66 23.67 10.55
N ALA A 547 -5.08 22.45 10.86
CA ALA A 547 -4.30 21.29 10.50
C ALA A 547 -4.23 21.21 8.97
N GLU A 548 -3.03 21.01 8.43
CA GLU A 548 -2.83 20.67 7.02
C GLU A 548 -2.08 19.34 6.88
N ALA A 549 -2.28 18.66 5.75
CA ALA A 549 -1.65 17.37 5.51
C ALA A 549 -0.15 17.56 5.19
N ASP A 550 0.70 16.77 5.83
CA ASP A 550 2.16 16.97 5.88
C ASP A 550 2.65 18.22 6.64
N GLN A 551 1.80 18.78 7.50
CA GLN A 551 2.20 19.86 8.40
C GLN A 551 3.11 19.33 9.52
N VAL A 552 4.29 19.93 9.65
CA VAL A 552 5.31 19.61 10.65
C VAL A 552 5.63 20.80 11.53
N ILE A 553 5.74 20.54 12.83
CA ILE A 553 6.04 21.53 13.87
C ILE A 553 7.36 21.14 14.53
N GLN A 554 8.38 21.97 14.34
CA GLN A 554 9.65 21.78 15.03
C GLN A 554 9.46 22.07 16.52
N LEU A 555 9.72 21.08 17.37
CA LEU A 555 9.61 21.22 18.82
C LEU A 555 10.89 21.83 19.41
N HIS A 556 12.06 21.49 18.85
CA HIS A 556 13.35 21.98 19.35
C HIS A 556 14.25 22.57 18.25
N PRO A 557 14.56 23.89 18.27
CA PRO A 557 13.87 24.94 19.05
C PRO A 557 12.39 25.06 18.64
N ARG A 558 11.56 25.70 19.48
CA ARG A 558 10.13 25.96 19.18
C ARG A 558 10.02 26.67 17.83
N GLY A 559 9.41 26.02 16.86
CA GLY A 559 9.16 26.53 15.52
C GLY A 559 7.68 26.78 15.26
N GLN A 560 7.39 27.60 14.24
CA GLN A 560 6.05 27.67 13.66
C GLN A 560 5.77 26.41 12.83
N PRO A 561 4.49 26.00 12.67
CA PRO A 561 4.09 24.97 11.74
C PRO A 561 4.56 25.28 10.30
N ARG A 562 5.02 24.25 9.58
CA ARG A 562 5.44 24.32 8.18
C ARG A 562 4.96 23.09 7.44
N ILE A 563 4.54 23.22 6.20
CA ILE A 563 4.14 22.08 5.38
C ILE A 563 5.38 21.55 4.65
N TYR A 564 5.62 20.24 4.71
CA TYR A 564 6.61 19.62 3.82
C TYR A 564 5.98 19.34 2.46
N ALA A 565 6.73 19.66 1.40
CA ALA A 565 6.35 19.27 0.06
C ALA A 565 6.31 17.73 -0.03
N SER A 566 5.13 17.17 -0.29
CA SER A 566 4.90 15.71 -0.31
C SER A 566 5.67 14.95 -1.41
N GLY A 567 6.36 15.67 -2.31
CA GLY A 567 6.89 15.13 -3.57
C GLY A 567 5.79 14.82 -4.58
N ALA A 568 4.57 15.28 -4.33
CA ALA A 568 3.56 15.59 -5.32
C ALA A 568 3.13 17.06 -5.10
N PRO A 569 2.90 17.83 -6.16
CA PRO A 569 2.40 19.20 -6.03
C PRO A 569 0.97 19.20 -5.48
N ASP A 570 0.65 20.20 -4.65
CA ASP A 570 -0.69 20.37 -4.08
C ASP A 570 -1.67 20.86 -5.15
N PHE A 571 -2.90 20.35 -5.07
CA PHE A 571 -3.98 20.67 -6.00
C PHE A 571 -4.79 21.84 -5.41
N ASP A 572 -4.20 23.03 -5.45
CA ASP A 572 -4.68 24.26 -4.79
C ASP A 572 -4.94 25.39 -5.81
N PHE A 573 -5.62 25.05 -6.91
CA PHE A 573 -5.94 25.94 -8.03
C PHE A 573 -7.36 25.69 -8.57
N GLN A 574 -7.94 26.65 -9.30
CA GLN A 574 -9.22 26.47 -10.02
C GLN A 574 -9.01 25.66 -11.31
N LEU A 575 -9.95 24.76 -11.68
CA LEU A 575 -9.77 23.81 -12.79
C LEU A 575 -9.58 24.45 -14.17
N ASP A 576 -10.13 25.64 -14.38
CA ASP A 576 -10.08 26.45 -15.59
C ASP A 576 -8.92 27.47 -15.59
N SER A 577 -8.16 27.55 -14.49
CA SER A 577 -7.04 28.48 -14.36
C SER A 577 -5.83 28.09 -15.23
N GLN A 578 -5.01 29.09 -15.55
CA GLN A 578 -3.73 28.87 -16.22
C GLN A 578 -2.76 28.01 -15.37
N GLU A 579 -2.95 27.99 -14.05
CA GLU A 579 -2.20 27.14 -13.11
C GLU A 579 -2.58 25.67 -13.26
N ALA A 580 -3.87 25.35 -13.40
CA ALA A 580 -4.34 24.00 -13.70
C ALA A 580 -3.80 23.47 -15.03
N GLU A 581 -3.79 24.31 -16.07
CA GLU A 581 -3.25 23.94 -17.38
C GLU A 581 -1.72 23.73 -17.30
N ASN A 582 -1.00 24.63 -16.61
CA ASN A 582 0.44 24.47 -16.37
C ASN A 582 0.75 23.21 -15.56
N PHE A 583 -0.09 22.86 -14.57
CA PHE A 583 0.06 21.67 -13.74
C PHE A 583 -0.18 20.39 -14.54
N ALA A 584 -1.26 20.33 -15.33
CA ALA A 584 -1.56 19.20 -16.21
C ALA A 584 -0.38 18.95 -17.18
N ALA A 585 0.17 20.04 -17.74
CA ALA A 585 1.32 20.07 -18.65
C ALA A 585 2.71 19.89 -17.99
N PHE A 586 2.80 19.47 -16.72
CA PHE A 586 4.06 19.25 -15.99
C PHE A 586 4.98 20.50 -15.89
N ARG A 587 4.40 21.70 -15.80
CA ARG A 587 5.12 23.00 -15.72
C ARG A 587 5.17 23.63 -14.33
N VAL A 588 4.39 23.13 -13.36
CA VAL A 588 4.42 23.64 -11.97
C VAL A 588 5.53 22.98 -11.14
N GLU A 589 5.80 21.69 -11.38
CA GLU A 589 6.87 20.92 -10.70
C GLU A 589 8.29 21.49 -10.93
N THR A 590 8.49 22.33 -11.95
CA THR A 590 9.82 22.87 -12.28
C THR A 590 10.26 24.00 -11.36
N VAL A 591 9.39 24.93 -10.98
CA VAL A 591 9.82 26.20 -10.34
C VAL A 591 10.40 25.96 -8.94
N GLU A 592 9.69 25.21 -8.09
CA GLU A 592 10.17 24.97 -6.72
C GLU A 592 11.38 24.03 -6.63
N GLU A 593 11.46 23.03 -7.52
CA GLU A 593 12.55 22.05 -7.49
C GLU A 593 13.81 22.58 -8.18
N ASP A 594 13.69 23.42 -9.22
CA ASP A 594 14.84 24.10 -9.82
C ASP A 594 15.48 25.07 -8.80
N ASP A 595 14.68 25.82 -8.01
CA ASP A 595 15.19 26.65 -6.91
C ASP A 595 15.87 25.82 -5.81
N LYS A 596 15.27 24.69 -5.40
CA LYS A 596 15.87 23.77 -4.41
C LYS A 596 17.16 23.13 -4.95
N GLN A 597 17.20 22.74 -6.22
CA GLN A 597 18.38 22.17 -6.89
C GLN A 597 19.48 23.22 -7.10
N LEU A 598 19.15 24.45 -7.51
CA LEU A 598 20.07 25.59 -7.56
C LEU A 598 20.66 25.90 -6.19
N GLN A 599 19.85 25.90 -5.13
CA GLN A 599 20.33 26.07 -3.76
C GLN A 599 21.20 24.90 -3.28
N GLN A 600 20.89 23.65 -3.65
CA GLN A 600 21.72 22.49 -3.32
C GLN A 600 23.04 22.48 -4.09
N LEU A 601 23.03 22.80 -5.39
CA LEU A 601 24.22 22.98 -6.22
C LEU A 601 25.07 24.16 -5.73
N ALA A 602 24.46 25.26 -5.30
CA ALA A 602 25.16 26.38 -4.68
C ALA A 602 25.79 25.99 -3.33
N LYS A 603 25.09 25.22 -2.48
CA LYS A 603 25.63 24.67 -1.23
C LYS A 603 26.76 23.66 -1.48
N ALA A 604 26.64 22.78 -2.47
CA ALA A 604 27.67 21.83 -2.86
C ALA A 604 28.92 22.53 -3.42
N LYS A 605 28.74 23.51 -4.32
CA LYS A 605 29.82 24.37 -4.83
C LYS A 605 30.48 25.13 -3.69
N ALA A 606 29.73 25.79 -2.81
CA ALA A 606 30.29 26.51 -1.65
C ALA A 606 31.07 25.59 -0.70
N LYS A 607 30.57 24.37 -0.44
CA LYS A 607 31.26 23.36 0.39
C LYS A 607 32.54 22.86 -0.27
N ASN A 608 32.55 22.69 -1.59
CA ASN A 608 33.75 22.35 -2.36
C ASN A 608 34.76 23.52 -2.41
N THR A 609 34.31 24.77 -2.55
CA THR A 609 35.18 25.96 -2.48
C THR A 609 35.76 26.18 -1.08
N ALA A 610 35.04 25.81 -0.02
CA ALA A 610 35.54 25.81 1.35
C ALA A 610 36.59 24.70 1.57
N ASN A 611 36.31 23.47 1.17
CA ASN A 611 37.25 22.34 1.31
C ASN A 611 38.50 22.49 0.43
N ALA A 612 38.40 23.15 -0.74
CA ALA A 612 39.55 23.43 -1.61
C ALA A 612 40.62 24.34 -0.96
N LYS A 613 40.31 25.03 0.15
CA LYS A 613 41.26 25.82 0.92
C LYS A 613 41.96 25.06 2.06
N SER A 614 41.69 23.76 2.26
CA SER A 614 42.27 22.97 3.35
C SER A 614 42.82 21.60 2.93
N LYS A 615 44.06 21.63 2.38
CA LYS A 615 44.99 20.50 2.12
C LYS A 615 44.60 19.46 1.04
N PRO A 616 45.61 18.76 0.45
CA PRO A 616 45.40 17.86 -0.67
C PRO A 616 45.22 16.37 -0.29
N GLN A 617 44.57 15.65 -1.21
CA GLN A 617 44.59 14.19 -1.45
C GLN A 617 44.20 13.23 -0.31
N GLY A 618 42.99 12.70 -0.47
CA GLY A 618 42.55 11.37 -0.01
C GLY A 618 41.23 11.04 -0.71
N HIS A 619 41.18 9.96 -1.51
CA HIS A 619 39.95 9.57 -2.22
C HIS A 619 38.89 9.03 -1.26
N SER A 620 37.63 9.40 -1.49
CA SER A 620 36.46 8.76 -0.88
C SER A 620 35.30 8.76 -1.88
N ASP A 621 34.97 7.59 -2.41
CA ASP A 621 33.94 7.39 -3.43
C ASP A 621 32.54 7.43 -2.81
N ASN A 622 31.99 8.62 -2.63
CA ASN A 622 30.62 8.83 -2.11
C ASN A 622 29.89 10.03 -2.75
N ALA A 623 30.38 10.54 -3.88
CA ALA A 623 29.81 11.70 -4.57
C ALA A 623 28.97 11.34 -5.81
N ALA A 624 29.14 10.15 -6.40
CA ALA A 624 28.52 9.78 -7.69
C ALA A 624 27.00 9.59 -7.60
N ASN A 625 26.50 8.93 -6.54
CA ASN A 625 25.08 8.53 -6.47
C ASN A 625 24.07 9.69 -6.39
N SER A 626 24.49 10.92 -6.03
CA SER A 626 23.57 12.08 -6.02
C SER A 626 23.44 12.78 -7.37
N GLU A 627 24.44 12.68 -8.25
CA GLU A 627 24.40 13.35 -9.56
C GLU A 627 23.51 12.56 -10.54
N ASP A 628 23.62 11.22 -10.56
CA ASP A 628 22.79 10.35 -11.43
C ASP A 628 21.30 10.44 -11.10
N GLY A 629 20.93 10.45 -9.82
CA GLY A 629 19.52 10.58 -9.39
C GLY A 629 18.87 11.90 -9.81
N ALA A 630 19.62 13.00 -9.70
CA ALA A 630 19.17 14.31 -10.18
C ALA A 630 19.03 14.33 -11.71
N ALA A 631 20.03 13.83 -12.45
CA ALA A 631 20.00 13.76 -13.91
C ALA A 631 18.84 12.91 -14.43
N ARG A 632 18.55 11.76 -13.79
CA ARG A 632 17.42 10.89 -14.14
C ARG A 632 16.07 11.57 -13.89
N SER A 633 15.92 12.32 -12.79
CA SER A 633 14.71 13.10 -12.52
C SER A 633 14.44 14.16 -13.59
N VAL A 634 15.47 14.82 -14.11
CA VAL A 634 15.36 15.80 -15.20
C VAL A 634 14.93 15.13 -16.50
N ARG A 635 15.56 14.02 -16.89
CA ARG A 635 15.18 13.26 -18.11
C ARG A 635 13.71 12.82 -18.07
N LEU A 636 13.24 12.31 -16.93
CA LEU A 636 11.83 11.91 -16.77
C LEU A 636 10.87 13.10 -16.88
N ARG A 637 11.23 14.29 -16.36
CA ARG A 637 10.44 15.51 -16.56
C ARG A 637 10.39 15.92 -18.04
N GLU A 638 11.51 15.81 -18.76
CA GLU A 638 11.56 16.12 -20.20
C GLU A 638 10.73 15.12 -21.03
N ALA A 639 10.89 13.82 -20.78
CA ALA A 639 10.07 12.77 -21.41
C ALA A 639 8.57 12.99 -21.16
N ARG A 640 8.15 13.35 -19.93
CA ARG A 640 6.75 13.67 -19.61
C ARG A 640 6.22 14.90 -20.35
N LYS A 641 7.06 15.89 -20.65
CA LYS A 641 6.67 17.07 -21.46
C LYS A 641 6.45 16.67 -22.93
N THR A 642 7.29 15.80 -23.48
CA THR A 642 7.13 15.23 -24.83
C THR A 642 5.84 14.41 -24.91
N ALA A 643 5.67 13.45 -23.99
CA ALA A 643 4.46 12.63 -23.85
C ALA A 643 3.17 13.47 -23.71
N TRP A 644 3.22 14.58 -22.96
CA TRP A 644 2.09 15.51 -22.87
C TRP A 644 1.77 16.20 -24.21
N GLN A 645 2.78 16.60 -24.98
CA GLN A 645 2.56 17.23 -26.28
C GLN A 645 1.98 16.21 -27.29
N GLU A 646 2.52 15.01 -27.33
CA GLU A 646 1.99 13.89 -28.14
C GLU A 646 0.54 13.57 -27.76
N TYR A 647 0.23 13.48 -26.46
CA TYR A 647 -1.13 13.32 -25.95
C TYR A 647 -2.09 14.40 -26.48
N LEU A 648 -1.70 15.68 -26.42
CA LEU A 648 -2.53 16.78 -26.95
C LEU A 648 -2.74 16.69 -28.47
N ASP A 649 -1.75 16.24 -29.23
CA ASP A 649 -1.85 16.09 -30.69
C ASP A 649 -2.71 14.88 -31.09
N VAL A 650 -2.66 13.78 -30.31
CA VAL A 650 -3.59 12.66 -30.45
C VAL A 650 -5.02 13.08 -30.07
N ILE A 651 -5.23 13.87 -29.00
CA ILE A 651 -6.55 14.41 -28.64
C ILE A 651 -7.14 15.24 -29.79
N LYS A 652 -6.36 16.14 -30.42
CA LYS A 652 -6.83 16.94 -31.57
C LYS A 652 -7.31 16.03 -32.69
N THR A 653 -6.56 14.96 -32.97
CA THR A 653 -6.90 13.97 -34.01
C THR A 653 -8.19 13.23 -33.68
N ILE A 654 -8.37 12.76 -32.44
CA ILE A 654 -9.60 12.09 -31.98
C ILE A 654 -10.81 13.05 -32.06
N LYS A 655 -10.67 14.29 -31.57
CA LYS A 655 -11.75 15.28 -31.58
C LYS A 655 -12.15 15.69 -33.01
N ALA A 656 -11.21 15.81 -33.94
CA ALA A 656 -11.49 16.04 -35.36
C ALA A 656 -12.22 14.85 -36.00
N ALA A 657 -11.82 13.60 -35.69
CA ALA A 657 -12.50 12.41 -36.17
C ALA A 657 -13.97 12.32 -35.67
N ASN A 658 -14.20 12.70 -34.40
CA ASN A 658 -15.55 12.74 -33.82
C ASN A 658 -16.44 13.80 -34.51
N GLN A 659 -15.92 15.00 -34.78
CA GLN A 659 -16.66 16.06 -35.48
C GLN A 659 -17.04 15.69 -36.91
N ASN A 660 -16.25 14.84 -37.58
CA ASN A 660 -16.53 14.34 -38.93
C ASN A 660 -17.52 13.16 -38.98
N GLY A 661 -18.20 12.82 -37.87
CA GLY A 661 -19.27 11.82 -37.83
C GLY A 661 -18.81 10.35 -37.84
N SER A 662 -17.53 10.08 -37.57
CA SER A 662 -16.96 8.73 -37.49
C SER A 662 -17.52 7.90 -36.32
N ILE A 663 -17.91 8.56 -35.23
CA ILE A 663 -18.53 7.93 -34.06
C ILE A 663 -20.00 8.36 -34.01
N LYS A 664 -20.92 7.39 -33.98
CA LYS A 664 -22.36 7.67 -33.79
C LYS A 664 -22.59 8.24 -32.39
N GLU A 665 -23.43 9.27 -32.29
CA GLU A 665 -23.91 9.71 -30.99
C GLU A 665 -24.66 8.58 -30.26
N PRO A 666 -24.51 8.46 -28.93
CA PRO A 666 -25.15 7.41 -28.16
C PRO A 666 -26.67 7.56 -28.20
N ALA A 667 -27.38 6.45 -28.40
CA ALA A 667 -28.84 6.42 -28.43
C ALA A 667 -29.49 6.67 -27.06
N THR A 668 -28.70 6.70 -25.98
CA THR A 668 -29.15 6.86 -24.60
C THR A 668 -28.34 7.98 -23.94
N ALA A 669 -29.03 8.91 -23.27
CA ALA A 669 -28.38 9.97 -22.51
C ALA A 669 -27.67 9.39 -21.27
N PRO A 670 -26.52 9.94 -20.81
CA PRO A 670 -25.72 9.34 -19.73
C PRO A 670 -26.46 9.18 -18.41
N ASP A 671 -27.40 10.08 -18.10
CA ASP A 671 -28.25 10.04 -16.91
C ASP A 671 -29.29 8.91 -16.95
N GLN A 672 -29.64 8.43 -18.15
CA GLN A 672 -30.55 7.30 -18.39
C GLN A 672 -29.81 5.98 -18.69
N ASP A 673 -28.48 5.96 -18.55
CA ASP A 673 -27.62 4.79 -18.83
C ASP A 673 -27.28 4.00 -17.54
N VAL A 674 -26.75 2.80 -17.74
CA VAL A 674 -26.06 2.05 -16.69
C VAL A 674 -24.65 2.64 -16.56
N LEU A 675 -24.36 3.22 -15.40
CA LEU A 675 -23.08 3.85 -15.12
C LEU A 675 -22.22 2.94 -14.25
N VAL A 676 -21.02 2.61 -14.74
CA VAL A 676 -20.02 1.85 -14.00
C VAL A 676 -18.95 2.80 -13.50
N THR A 677 -18.89 3.08 -12.19
CA THR A 677 -17.87 3.94 -11.60
C THR A 677 -16.87 3.09 -10.80
N THR A 678 -15.63 2.99 -11.29
CA THR A 678 -14.55 2.28 -10.59
C THR A 678 -13.93 3.20 -9.56
N LEU A 679 -14.32 3.07 -8.30
CA LEU A 679 -13.88 3.96 -7.22
C LEU A 679 -12.40 3.73 -6.91
N GLY A 680 -12.03 2.46 -6.71
CA GLY A 680 -10.66 2.01 -6.51
C GLY A 680 -10.35 0.79 -7.40
N THR A 681 -9.10 0.67 -7.83
CA THR A 681 -8.72 -0.18 -8.97
C THR A 681 -7.45 -1.01 -8.76
N GLY A 682 -6.87 -0.98 -7.56
CA GLY A 682 -5.62 -1.64 -7.23
C GLY A 682 -5.79 -2.83 -6.28
N SER A 683 -4.78 -3.71 -6.30
CA SER A 683 -4.73 -4.95 -5.52
C SER A 683 -3.92 -4.83 -4.22
N ALA A 684 -4.30 -5.63 -3.21
CA ALA A 684 -3.64 -5.96 -1.95
C ALA A 684 -3.43 -4.82 -0.93
N ALA A 685 -2.99 -3.64 -1.38
CA ALA A 685 -2.73 -2.49 -0.52
C ALA A 685 -2.89 -1.18 -1.31
N PRO A 686 -3.36 -0.09 -0.68
CA PRO A 686 -3.56 1.18 -1.38
C PRO A 686 -2.23 1.86 -1.69
N SER A 687 -2.06 2.33 -2.94
CA SER A 687 -0.86 3.04 -3.39
C SER A 687 -1.09 4.53 -3.61
N LYS A 688 -0.01 5.22 -3.98
CA LYS A 688 0.01 6.64 -4.37
C LYS A 688 -0.96 6.99 -5.52
N TYR A 689 -1.28 6.02 -6.38
CA TYR A 689 -2.07 6.25 -7.60
C TYR A 689 -3.39 5.50 -7.62
N ARG A 690 -3.43 4.27 -7.09
CA ARG A 690 -4.61 3.38 -7.08
C ARG A 690 -4.98 2.98 -5.65
N ASN A 691 -6.24 3.16 -5.28
CA ASN A 691 -6.80 2.63 -4.04
C ASN A 691 -7.15 1.15 -4.19
N VAL A 692 -7.39 0.47 -3.07
CA VAL A 692 -7.99 -0.88 -3.06
C VAL A 692 -9.40 -0.89 -3.67
N ILE A 693 -9.83 -2.06 -4.12
CA ILE A 693 -10.94 -2.20 -5.07
C ILE A 693 -12.32 -1.83 -4.50
N SER A 694 -13.09 -1.12 -5.34
CA SER A 694 -14.54 -0.99 -5.20
C SER A 694 -15.14 -0.46 -6.52
N THR A 695 -16.25 -1.03 -6.98
CA THR A 695 -16.93 -0.62 -8.23
C THR A 695 -18.42 -0.42 -8.01
N LEU A 696 -18.91 0.77 -8.32
CA LEU A 696 -20.31 1.18 -8.21
C LEU A 696 -21.03 1.00 -9.56
N LEU A 697 -22.21 0.40 -9.55
CA LEU A 697 -23.13 0.31 -10.68
C LEU A 697 -24.40 1.12 -10.37
N GLN A 698 -24.55 2.29 -10.99
CA GLN A 698 -25.78 3.10 -10.88
C GLN A 698 -26.67 2.81 -12.09
N THR A 699 -27.76 2.07 -11.88
CA THR A 699 -28.70 1.70 -12.96
C THR A 699 -29.76 2.79 -13.20
N PRO A 700 -30.51 2.75 -14.31
CA PRO A 700 -31.62 3.69 -14.56
C PRO A 700 -32.82 3.47 -13.62
N SER A 701 -33.25 2.22 -13.38
CA SER A 701 -34.46 1.90 -12.59
C SER A 701 -34.29 0.86 -11.46
N SER A 702 -33.20 0.09 -11.47
CA SER A 702 -32.94 -1.01 -10.52
C SER A 702 -32.39 -0.57 -9.15
N GLY A 703 -32.15 0.72 -8.97
CA GLY A 703 -31.34 1.27 -7.89
C GLY A 703 -29.84 1.00 -8.07
N THR A 704 -29.07 1.13 -7.01
CA THR A 704 -27.60 1.06 -7.08
C THR A 704 -27.06 -0.27 -6.53
N ILE A 705 -26.02 -0.80 -7.19
CA ILE A 705 -25.28 -2.01 -6.77
C ILE A 705 -23.82 -1.64 -6.51
N LEU A 706 -23.22 -2.14 -5.43
CA LEU A 706 -21.79 -1.95 -5.13
C LEU A 706 -21.08 -3.30 -5.12
N LEU A 707 -19.96 -3.38 -5.85
CA LEU A 707 -19.12 -4.57 -6.01
C LEU A 707 -17.79 -4.34 -5.28
N ASP A 708 -17.60 -5.06 -4.18
CA ASP A 708 -16.52 -4.90 -3.21
C ASP A 708 -16.43 -3.48 -2.59
N ALA A 709 -15.88 -3.40 -1.39
CA ALA A 709 -15.78 -2.20 -0.58
C ALA A 709 -14.49 -2.19 0.25
N GLY A 710 -13.34 -2.08 -0.41
CA GLY A 710 -12.04 -1.90 0.25
C GLY A 710 -11.95 -0.63 1.11
N GLU A 711 -10.85 -0.51 1.86
CA GLU A 711 -10.51 0.68 2.67
C GLU A 711 -10.73 1.99 1.88
N SER A 712 -11.33 3.01 2.49
CA SER A 712 -11.64 4.32 1.88
C SER A 712 -12.69 4.33 0.76
N THR A 713 -13.47 3.26 0.57
CA THR A 713 -14.60 3.25 -0.38
C THR A 713 -15.59 4.41 -0.16
N TYR A 714 -16.01 4.68 1.09
CA TYR A 714 -16.87 5.83 1.39
C TYR A 714 -16.17 7.18 1.12
N GLY A 715 -14.88 7.27 1.43
CA GLY A 715 -14.09 8.47 1.13
C GLY A 715 -14.02 8.76 -0.38
N LEU A 716 -13.85 7.72 -1.19
CA LEU A 716 -13.85 7.81 -2.66
C LEU A 716 -15.24 8.16 -3.22
N LEU A 717 -16.33 7.60 -2.66
CA LEU A 717 -17.69 8.02 -3.00
C LEU A 717 -17.88 9.51 -2.73
N ARG A 718 -17.57 9.98 -1.50
CA ARG A 718 -17.69 11.39 -1.11
C ARG A 718 -16.76 12.30 -1.92
N ARG A 719 -15.58 11.82 -2.33
CA ARG A 719 -14.64 12.55 -3.19
C ARG A 719 -15.09 12.62 -4.66
N LYS A 720 -15.71 11.56 -5.19
CA LYS A 720 -16.24 11.55 -6.56
C LYS A 720 -17.50 12.40 -6.66
N PHE A 721 -18.46 12.19 -5.75
CA PHE A 721 -19.83 12.69 -5.89
C PHE A 721 -20.13 13.95 -5.06
N GLY A 722 -19.36 14.21 -4.00
CA GLY A 722 -19.67 15.21 -2.98
C GLY A 722 -20.75 14.73 -2.00
N CYS A 723 -21.01 15.54 -0.98
CA CYS A 723 -22.12 15.37 -0.04
C CYS A 723 -22.82 16.72 0.19
N ARG A 724 -24.16 16.78 0.05
CA ARG A 724 -24.96 17.98 0.29
C ARG A 724 -25.10 18.27 1.78
N ARG A 725 -25.20 17.23 2.63
CA ARG A 725 -25.35 17.32 4.09
C ARG A 725 -24.20 18.06 4.80
N ASP A 726 -22.99 18.06 4.23
CA ASP A 726 -21.82 18.79 4.74
C ASP A 726 -21.29 19.89 3.81
N GLY A 727 -22.04 20.22 2.75
CA GLY A 727 -21.69 21.25 1.78
C GLY A 727 -20.49 20.95 0.86
N THR A 728 -19.96 19.71 0.83
CA THR A 728 -18.87 19.34 -0.09
C THR A 728 -19.34 19.08 -1.53
N ALA A 729 -20.64 18.93 -1.77
CA ALA A 729 -21.23 18.86 -3.12
C ALA A 729 -21.42 20.26 -3.74
N ALA A 730 -20.31 20.88 -4.19
CA ALA A 730 -20.36 22.18 -4.88
C ALA A 730 -20.98 22.08 -6.30
N GLN A 731 -20.77 20.95 -6.97
CA GLN A 731 -21.43 20.54 -8.21
C GLN A 731 -21.66 19.02 -8.13
N SER A 732 -22.74 18.47 -8.69
CA SER A 732 -22.90 17.00 -8.73
C SER A 732 -21.71 16.39 -9.47
N GLY A 733 -20.95 15.54 -8.77
CA GLY A 733 -19.86 14.76 -9.36
C GLY A 733 -20.33 13.54 -10.15
N SER A 734 -21.62 13.20 -10.02
CA SER A 734 -22.29 12.15 -10.79
C SER A 734 -22.67 12.65 -12.18
N LEU A 735 -23.11 11.73 -13.04
CA LEU A 735 -23.82 12.05 -14.30
C LEU A 735 -25.35 12.08 -14.08
N LYS A 736 -25.81 11.56 -12.93
CA LYS A 736 -27.17 11.73 -12.38
C LYS A 736 -27.13 12.89 -11.35
N ASP A 737 -28.26 13.52 -11.00
CA ASP A 737 -28.30 14.50 -9.90
C ASP A 737 -28.35 13.78 -8.54
N GLN A 738 -27.23 13.15 -8.17
CA GLN A 738 -27.06 12.37 -6.96
C GLN A 738 -25.73 12.73 -6.27
N ASP A 739 -25.78 12.92 -4.96
CA ASP A 739 -24.59 12.96 -4.10
C ASP A 739 -24.34 11.59 -3.44
N VAL A 740 -23.35 11.51 -2.53
CA VAL A 740 -23.08 10.25 -1.79
C VAL A 740 -24.24 9.81 -0.90
N ASP A 741 -24.99 10.72 -0.30
CA ASP A 741 -26.12 10.37 0.58
C ASP A 741 -27.26 9.76 -0.25
N ASP A 742 -27.53 10.31 -1.44
CA ASP A 742 -28.51 9.76 -2.38
C ASP A 742 -28.10 8.37 -2.89
N ILE A 743 -26.83 8.19 -3.26
CA ILE A 743 -26.28 6.90 -3.66
C ILE A 743 -26.40 5.87 -2.52
N LEU A 744 -26.14 6.26 -1.28
CA LEU A 744 -26.30 5.37 -0.13
C LEU A 744 -27.76 5.06 0.20
N ARG A 745 -28.71 6.00 0.01
CA ARG A 745 -30.17 5.69 0.10
C ARG A 745 -30.62 4.77 -1.03
N ASP A 746 -30.02 4.89 -2.22
CA ASP A 746 -30.39 4.10 -3.39
C ASP A 746 -29.68 2.74 -3.51
N LEU A 747 -28.66 2.48 -2.69
CA LEU A 747 -27.97 1.20 -2.66
C LEU A 747 -28.94 0.06 -2.26
N ARG A 748 -29.09 -0.94 -3.14
CA ARG A 748 -29.96 -2.12 -2.98
C ARG A 748 -29.18 -3.39 -2.72
N VAL A 749 -28.04 -3.57 -3.39
CA VAL A 749 -27.20 -4.76 -3.28
C VAL A 749 -25.76 -4.33 -3.06
N LEU A 750 -25.13 -4.91 -2.04
CA LEU A 750 -23.69 -4.82 -1.81
C LEU A 750 -23.13 -6.23 -1.89
N PHE A 751 -22.33 -6.51 -2.92
CA PHE A 751 -21.69 -7.80 -3.11
C PHE A 751 -20.23 -7.77 -2.66
N ILE A 752 -19.83 -8.75 -1.86
CA ILE A 752 -18.45 -8.98 -1.46
C ILE A 752 -17.98 -10.33 -2.02
N SER A 753 -16.97 -10.30 -2.87
CA SER A 753 -16.41 -11.46 -3.55
C SER A 753 -15.82 -12.50 -2.58
N HIS A 754 -15.00 -12.05 -1.62
CA HIS A 754 -14.30 -12.89 -0.65
C HIS A 754 -13.78 -12.09 0.58
N ILE A 755 -12.96 -12.73 1.43
CA ILE A 755 -12.53 -12.23 2.75
C ILE A 755 -11.14 -11.55 2.76
N HIS A 756 -10.53 -11.23 1.61
CA HIS A 756 -9.30 -10.44 1.63
C HIS A 756 -9.59 -8.96 1.92
N ALA A 757 -8.74 -8.39 2.78
CA ALA A 757 -8.93 -7.10 3.44
C ALA A 757 -9.26 -5.94 2.49
N ASP A 758 -8.62 -5.94 1.32
CA ASP A 758 -8.75 -4.98 0.22
C ASP A 758 -10.12 -5.01 -0.48
N HIS A 759 -10.98 -6.00 -0.21
CA HIS A 759 -12.31 -6.12 -0.81
C HIS A 759 -13.47 -5.74 0.13
N HIS A 760 -13.26 -5.57 1.44
CA HIS A 760 -14.39 -5.44 2.38
C HIS A 760 -14.17 -4.52 3.60
N ILE A 761 -12.94 -4.07 3.90
CA ILE A 761 -12.69 -3.30 5.13
C ILE A 761 -13.49 -1.98 5.20
N GLY A 762 -13.73 -1.32 4.07
CA GLY A 762 -14.52 -0.08 4.00
C GLY A 762 -16.02 -0.25 4.29
N LEU A 763 -16.52 -1.48 4.43
CA LEU A 763 -17.92 -1.76 4.79
C LEU A 763 -18.34 -1.08 6.10
N ILE A 764 -17.47 -1.10 7.11
CA ILE A 764 -17.81 -0.57 8.44
C ILE A 764 -18.14 0.92 8.32
N ARG A 765 -17.31 1.71 7.62
CA ARG A 765 -17.60 3.13 7.42
C ARG A 765 -18.84 3.36 6.55
N LEU A 766 -19.04 2.55 5.50
CA LEU A 766 -20.18 2.68 4.61
C LEU A 766 -21.51 2.46 5.35
N LEU A 767 -21.59 1.44 6.20
CA LEU A 767 -22.76 1.14 7.03
C LEU A 767 -23.00 2.22 8.09
N LEU A 768 -21.94 2.64 8.82
CA LEU A 768 -22.01 3.74 9.77
C LEU A 768 -22.52 5.04 9.14
N GLU A 769 -22.18 5.33 7.88
CA GLU A 769 -22.62 6.54 7.19
C GLU A 769 -24.02 6.39 6.57
N ARG A 770 -24.39 5.19 6.07
CA ARG A 770 -25.76 4.90 5.64
C ARG A 770 -26.76 5.04 6.79
N ARG A 771 -26.42 4.57 7.99
CA ARG A 771 -27.29 4.71 9.17
C ARG A 771 -27.50 6.17 9.61
N LYS A 772 -26.57 7.08 9.30
CA LYS A 772 -26.68 8.52 9.61
C LYS A 772 -27.56 9.30 8.63
N LEU A 773 -28.10 8.66 7.58
CA LEU A 773 -28.87 9.34 6.55
C LEU A 773 -30.19 9.89 7.11
N GLN A 774 -30.48 11.14 6.76
CA GLN A 774 -31.76 11.80 7.08
C GLN A 774 -32.32 12.40 5.77
N PRO A 775 -33.54 12.01 5.33
CA PRO A 775 -34.29 10.85 5.81
C PRO A 775 -33.49 9.55 5.62
N ALA A 776 -33.80 8.55 6.44
CA ALA A 776 -33.25 7.19 6.31
C ALA A 776 -33.66 6.54 4.97
N ALA A 777 -33.01 5.44 4.61
CA ALA A 777 -33.36 4.68 3.41
C ALA A 777 -34.77 4.06 3.54
N ASP A 778 -35.55 4.13 2.45
CA ASP A 778 -36.91 3.59 2.37
C ASP A 778 -36.96 2.07 2.09
N LYS A 779 -35.84 1.54 1.60
CA LYS A 779 -35.68 0.17 1.10
C LYS A 779 -34.43 -0.48 1.67
N PRO A 780 -34.48 -1.78 2.01
CA PRO A 780 -33.36 -2.47 2.66
C PRO A 780 -32.15 -2.64 1.75
N LEU A 781 -30.98 -2.81 2.38
CA LEU A 781 -29.72 -3.16 1.74
C LEU A 781 -29.47 -4.67 1.84
N TYR A 782 -29.37 -5.36 0.71
CA TYR A 782 -28.94 -6.76 0.67
C TYR A 782 -27.42 -6.86 0.64
N LEU A 783 -26.81 -7.25 1.76
CA LEU A 783 -25.38 -7.52 1.87
C LEU A 783 -25.10 -8.99 1.51
N VAL A 784 -24.76 -9.20 0.24
CA VAL A 784 -24.35 -10.49 -0.33
C VAL A 784 -22.88 -10.71 -0.02
N ALA A 785 -22.57 -11.53 0.98
CA ALA A 785 -21.19 -11.79 1.39
C ALA A 785 -20.97 -13.23 1.89
N THR A 786 -19.73 -13.57 2.21
CA THR A 786 -19.41 -14.83 2.89
C THR A 786 -19.75 -14.73 4.39
N ALA A 787 -19.98 -15.86 5.06
CA ALA A 787 -20.21 -15.89 6.51
C ALA A 787 -19.04 -15.30 7.32
N PHE A 788 -17.81 -15.31 6.76
CA PHE A 788 -16.66 -14.68 7.38
C PHE A 788 -16.83 -13.16 7.51
N VAL A 789 -17.48 -12.54 6.51
CA VAL A 789 -17.76 -11.10 6.48
C VAL A 789 -18.91 -10.76 7.42
N HIS A 790 -20.03 -11.48 7.34
CA HIS A 790 -21.17 -11.28 8.24
C HIS A 790 -20.76 -11.42 9.71
N ASN A 791 -19.99 -12.46 10.06
CA ASN A 791 -19.56 -12.69 11.43
C ASN A 791 -18.69 -11.56 12.00
N TYR A 792 -17.72 -11.01 11.24
CA TYR A 792 -16.91 -9.90 11.79
C TYR A 792 -17.73 -8.61 11.91
N LEU A 793 -18.73 -8.39 11.06
CA LEU A 793 -19.65 -7.26 11.18
C LEU A 793 -20.55 -7.39 12.40
N GLU A 794 -21.14 -8.57 12.66
CA GLU A 794 -21.92 -8.84 13.88
C GLU A 794 -21.10 -8.69 15.17
N GLU A 795 -19.81 -9.01 15.11
CA GLU A 795 -18.87 -8.78 16.20
C GLU A 795 -18.51 -7.30 16.33
N TYR A 796 -18.27 -6.59 15.22
CA TYR A 796 -17.99 -5.15 15.24
C TYR A 796 -19.20 -4.30 15.70
N GLU A 797 -20.43 -4.79 15.50
CA GLU A 797 -21.67 -4.26 16.10
C GLU A 797 -21.62 -4.25 17.65
N GLN A 798 -20.73 -5.06 18.25
CA GLN A 798 -20.44 -5.01 19.68
C GLN A 798 -19.39 -3.93 20.06
N ILE A 799 -19.05 -3.02 19.16
CA ILE A 799 -18.14 -1.87 19.35
C ILE A 799 -18.88 -0.58 18.96
N GLU A 800 -19.35 -0.52 17.70
CA GLU A 800 -20.11 0.60 17.14
C GLU A 800 -21.30 0.08 16.34
N ARG A 801 -22.41 0.80 16.36
CA ARG A 801 -23.68 0.33 15.83
C ARG A 801 -23.82 0.61 14.34
N LEU A 802 -23.61 -0.43 13.53
CA LEU A 802 -23.65 -0.37 12.06
C LEU A 802 -25.09 -0.41 11.51
N GLY A 803 -26.07 -0.81 12.33
CA GLY A 803 -27.48 -0.90 11.90
C GLY A 803 -27.85 -2.24 11.26
N LEU A 804 -27.11 -3.31 11.59
CA LEU A 804 -27.32 -4.65 10.99
C LEU A 804 -28.71 -5.23 11.29
N ASP A 805 -29.37 -4.76 12.35
CA ASP A 805 -30.74 -5.14 12.74
C ASP A 805 -31.83 -4.15 12.29
N GLU A 806 -31.46 -3.11 11.52
CA GLU A 806 -32.36 -2.02 11.09
C GLU A 806 -32.83 -2.22 9.64
N ASP A 807 -31.99 -1.95 8.63
CA ASP A 807 -32.34 -2.02 7.21
C ASP A 807 -31.43 -2.94 6.37
N VAL A 808 -30.45 -3.62 6.99
CA VAL A 808 -29.51 -4.51 6.32
C VAL A 808 -29.99 -5.96 6.36
N ILE A 809 -29.91 -6.65 5.22
CA ILE A 809 -30.31 -8.06 5.08
C ILE A 809 -29.11 -8.87 4.60
N PHE A 810 -28.68 -9.85 5.39
CA PHE A 810 -27.57 -10.72 5.04
C PHE A 810 -27.98 -11.83 4.07
N VAL A 811 -27.18 -11.99 3.02
CA VAL A 811 -27.35 -13.03 1.99
C VAL A 811 -26.00 -13.70 1.78
N LEU A 812 -25.96 -15.03 1.87
CA LEU A 812 -24.70 -15.76 1.73
C LEU A 812 -24.33 -15.98 0.26
N ASN A 813 -23.05 -15.84 -0.12
CA ASN A 813 -22.65 -16.03 -1.53
C ASN A 813 -22.97 -17.44 -2.06
N HIS A 814 -22.67 -18.49 -1.27
CA HIS A 814 -22.88 -19.89 -1.63
C HIS A 814 -24.34 -20.30 -1.80
N HIS A 815 -25.25 -19.44 -1.32
CA HIS A 815 -26.69 -19.61 -1.39
C HIS A 815 -27.21 -19.17 -2.78
N LEU A 816 -26.50 -18.24 -3.44
CA LEU A 816 -26.72 -17.78 -4.83
C LEU A 816 -25.93 -18.59 -5.90
N ASP A 817 -25.20 -19.63 -5.48
CA ASP A 817 -24.27 -20.43 -6.31
C ASP A 817 -24.93 -20.98 -7.58
N TYR A 818 -24.38 -20.74 -8.77
CA TYR A 818 -25.06 -21.03 -10.05
C TYR A 818 -25.33 -22.52 -10.32
N LYS A 819 -24.64 -23.45 -9.63
CA LYS A 819 -24.86 -24.91 -9.77
C LYS A 819 -25.88 -25.45 -8.78
N THR A 820 -26.04 -24.79 -7.64
CA THR A 820 -26.82 -25.30 -6.50
C THR A 820 -27.94 -24.36 -6.04
N GLY A 821 -27.95 -23.12 -6.52
CA GLY A 821 -29.01 -22.12 -6.44
C GLY A 821 -30.09 -22.34 -7.50
N VAL A 822 -31.21 -21.65 -7.35
CA VAL A 822 -32.49 -21.98 -8.04
C VAL A 822 -32.69 -21.14 -9.32
N ASP A 823 -31.61 -20.65 -9.91
CA ASP A 823 -31.66 -19.86 -11.15
C ASP A 823 -30.57 -20.32 -12.15
N PRO A 824 -30.67 -21.56 -12.66
CA PRO A 824 -29.74 -22.03 -13.69
C PRO A 824 -29.92 -21.21 -14.98
N ASN A 825 -28.80 -20.82 -15.59
CA ASN A 825 -28.74 -20.16 -16.90
C ASN A 825 -29.72 -20.84 -17.89
N PRO A 826 -30.57 -20.12 -18.67
CA PRO A 826 -31.62 -20.70 -19.52
C PRO A 826 -31.25 -21.91 -20.41
N SER A 827 -29.97 -22.10 -20.73
CA SER A 827 -29.46 -23.28 -21.44
C SER A 827 -29.38 -24.58 -20.62
N ALA A 828 -29.46 -24.50 -19.28
CA ALA A 828 -29.21 -25.60 -18.34
C ALA A 828 -30.47 -26.09 -17.58
N ALA A 829 -31.66 -25.57 -17.93
CA ALA A 829 -32.92 -25.90 -17.25
C ALA A 829 -33.36 -27.39 -17.35
N ALA A 830 -32.71 -28.20 -18.20
CA ALA A 830 -33.04 -29.61 -18.40
C ALA A 830 -32.55 -30.54 -17.28
N ASP A 831 -31.43 -30.24 -16.62
CA ASP A 831 -30.74 -31.22 -15.75
C ASP A 831 -31.06 -31.06 -14.24
N ALA A 832 -31.59 -29.91 -13.82
CA ALA A 832 -31.76 -29.53 -12.42
C ALA A 832 -32.84 -30.33 -11.65
N ALA A 833 -33.71 -31.07 -12.34
CA ALA A 833 -34.87 -31.75 -11.75
C ALA A 833 -34.51 -32.95 -10.83
N THR A 834 -33.26 -33.45 -10.91
CA THR A 834 -32.92 -34.79 -10.39
C THR A 834 -32.33 -34.78 -8.97
N THR A 835 -31.89 -33.62 -8.45
CA THR A 835 -31.01 -33.56 -7.26
C THR A 835 -31.70 -33.15 -5.96
N ALA A 836 -32.97 -32.71 -6.01
CA ALA A 836 -33.69 -32.11 -4.87
C ALA A 836 -34.10 -33.08 -3.73
N ALA A 837 -33.75 -34.37 -3.81
CA ALA A 837 -34.38 -35.43 -3.01
C ALA A 837 -33.70 -35.81 -1.68
N LYS A 838 -32.56 -35.21 -1.28
CA LYS A 838 -31.77 -35.68 -0.11
C LYS A 838 -31.07 -34.56 0.69
N GLY A 839 -31.77 -33.95 1.65
CA GLY A 839 -31.20 -33.01 2.65
C GLY A 839 -32.17 -32.70 3.79
N PHE A 840 -31.71 -32.71 5.05
CA PHE A 840 -32.58 -32.71 6.23
C PHE A 840 -32.92 -31.32 6.79
N GLY A 841 -34.22 -31.00 6.91
CA GLY A 841 -34.79 -30.19 8.00
C GLY A 841 -34.32 -28.73 8.15
N ARG A 842 -33.15 -28.50 8.76
CA ARG A 842 -32.64 -27.14 9.04
C ARG A 842 -32.13 -26.46 7.77
N ASP A 843 -31.40 -27.20 6.94
CA ASP A 843 -30.83 -26.68 5.70
C ASP A 843 -31.93 -26.33 4.69
N ALA A 844 -33.05 -27.09 4.70
CA ALA A 844 -34.23 -26.79 3.90
C ALA A 844 -34.90 -25.47 4.30
N ARG A 845 -34.93 -25.13 5.60
CA ARG A 845 -35.48 -23.86 6.08
C ARG A 845 -34.58 -22.68 5.70
N ALA A 846 -33.28 -22.77 5.98
CA ALA A 846 -32.33 -21.71 5.63
C ALA A 846 -32.29 -21.46 4.12
N ARG A 847 -32.36 -22.54 3.31
CA ARG A 847 -32.50 -22.45 1.85
C ARG A 847 -33.82 -21.78 1.45
N SER A 848 -34.95 -22.12 2.07
CA SER A 848 -36.25 -21.50 1.77
C SER A 848 -36.29 -20.02 2.11
N GLU A 849 -35.73 -19.62 3.26
CA GLU A 849 -35.62 -18.22 3.68
C GLU A 849 -34.72 -17.45 2.71
N HIS A 850 -33.58 -18.02 2.33
CA HIS A 850 -32.70 -17.45 1.32
C HIS A 850 -33.38 -17.27 -0.04
N LEU A 851 -34.07 -18.28 -0.57
CA LEU A 851 -34.77 -18.19 -1.85
C LEU A 851 -35.81 -17.05 -1.85
N ALA A 852 -36.54 -16.89 -0.74
CA ALA A 852 -37.42 -15.75 -0.58
C ALA A 852 -36.68 -14.41 -0.58
N HIS A 853 -35.43 -14.34 -0.12
CA HIS A 853 -34.60 -13.12 -0.28
C HIS A 853 -34.16 -12.89 -1.72
N VAL A 854 -33.82 -13.93 -2.49
CA VAL A 854 -33.46 -13.78 -3.92
C VAL A 854 -34.61 -13.19 -4.73
N GLU A 855 -35.81 -13.75 -4.58
CA GLU A 855 -36.99 -13.24 -5.30
C GLU A 855 -37.32 -11.80 -4.87
N ARG A 856 -37.19 -11.46 -3.59
CA ARG A 856 -37.33 -10.07 -3.12
C ARG A 856 -36.24 -9.12 -3.66
N ILE A 857 -35.01 -9.59 -3.91
CA ILE A 857 -33.98 -8.79 -4.58
C ILE A 857 -34.40 -8.53 -6.04
N LYS A 858 -34.83 -9.57 -6.77
CA LYS A 858 -35.31 -9.45 -8.16
C LYS A 858 -36.48 -8.47 -8.26
N GLU A 859 -37.48 -8.58 -7.38
CA GLU A 859 -38.60 -7.65 -7.28
C GLU A 859 -38.16 -6.21 -7.00
N LEU A 860 -37.19 -6.02 -6.09
CA LEU A 860 -36.69 -4.70 -5.69
C LEU A 860 -35.84 -4.01 -6.78
N THR A 861 -35.17 -4.80 -7.62
CA THR A 861 -34.16 -4.32 -8.59
C THR A 861 -34.56 -4.53 -10.06
N GLY A 862 -35.69 -5.18 -10.37
CA GLY A 862 -36.03 -5.53 -11.75
C GLY A 862 -35.06 -6.52 -12.42
N LEU A 863 -34.18 -7.17 -11.65
CA LEU A 863 -33.28 -8.20 -12.16
C LEU A 863 -34.08 -9.46 -12.52
N SER A 864 -33.79 -10.05 -13.68
CA SER A 864 -34.25 -11.39 -14.03
C SER A 864 -33.44 -12.46 -13.32
N HIS A 865 -32.13 -12.26 -13.16
CA HIS A 865 -31.20 -13.20 -12.55
C HIS A 865 -30.19 -12.48 -11.65
N ILE A 866 -29.88 -13.11 -10.50
CA ILE A 866 -28.75 -12.76 -9.64
C ILE A 866 -28.15 -14.05 -9.07
N HIS A 867 -26.95 -14.42 -9.52
CA HIS A 867 -26.28 -15.64 -9.10
C HIS A 867 -24.78 -15.44 -8.92
N THR A 868 -24.14 -16.31 -8.15
CA THR A 868 -22.69 -16.32 -7.95
C THR A 868 -22.04 -17.49 -8.66
N ALA A 869 -20.84 -17.28 -9.19
CA ALA A 869 -19.97 -18.36 -9.66
C ALA A 869 -18.89 -18.61 -8.60
N ARG A 870 -18.50 -19.86 -8.35
CA ARG A 870 -17.28 -20.13 -7.59
C ARG A 870 -16.08 -19.82 -8.45
N VAL A 871 -15.06 -19.24 -7.84
CA VAL A 871 -13.86 -18.77 -8.54
C VAL A 871 -12.61 -19.23 -7.79
N ASP A 872 -11.53 -19.45 -8.53
CA ASP A 872 -10.34 -20.16 -8.05
C ASP A 872 -9.29 -19.15 -7.57
N HIS A 873 -9.28 -18.88 -6.25
CA HIS A 873 -8.36 -17.94 -5.62
C HIS A 873 -7.74 -18.49 -4.33
N ARG A 874 -6.79 -17.77 -3.74
CA ARG A 874 -6.21 -18.11 -2.43
C ARG A 874 -7.28 -17.98 -1.33
N GLY A 875 -7.28 -18.95 -0.41
CA GLY A 875 -8.29 -19.08 0.63
C GLY A 875 -9.40 -20.07 0.27
N SER A 876 -10.60 -19.85 0.82
CA SER A 876 -11.79 -20.65 0.50
C SER A 876 -13.01 -19.75 0.42
N HIS A 877 -14.03 -20.16 -0.34
CA HIS A 877 -15.28 -19.42 -0.50
C HIS A 877 -15.12 -18.07 -1.23
N CYS A 878 -14.41 -18.07 -2.36
CA CYS A 878 -14.32 -16.93 -3.27
C CYS A 878 -15.39 -17.02 -4.37
N TYR A 879 -16.00 -15.89 -4.73
CA TYR A 879 -17.09 -15.84 -5.69
C TYR A 879 -17.01 -14.63 -6.64
N GLY A 880 -17.40 -14.87 -7.89
CA GLY A 880 -17.85 -13.83 -8.82
C GLY A 880 -19.38 -13.67 -8.75
N LEU A 881 -19.89 -12.55 -9.26
CA LEU A 881 -21.31 -12.23 -9.34
C LEU A 881 -21.75 -12.12 -10.81
N VAL A 882 -22.95 -12.59 -11.13
CA VAL A 882 -23.62 -12.35 -12.41
C VAL A 882 -25.00 -11.76 -12.13
N VAL A 883 -25.31 -10.65 -12.78
CA VAL A 883 -26.62 -10.01 -12.74
C VAL A 883 -27.15 -9.78 -14.15
N ARG A 884 -28.45 -10.01 -14.35
CA ARG A 884 -29.15 -9.74 -15.62
C ARG A 884 -30.43 -8.96 -15.34
N HIS A 885 -30.68 -7.89 -16.07
CA HIS A 885 -31.93 -7.16 -15.97
C HIS A 885 -33.07 -7.86 -16.71
N ALA A 886 -34.33 -7.64 -16.31
CA ALA A 886 -35.48 -8.27 -16.96
C ALA A 886 -35.95 -7.52 -18.22
N THR A 887 -35.97 -6.19 -18.21
CA THR A 887 -36.58 -5.35 -19.26
C THR A 887 -35.57 -4.50 -20.04
N GLU A 888 -34.70 -3.77 -19.34
CA GLU A 888 -33.61 -2.93 -19.92
C GLU A 888 -32.51 -3.69 -20.69
N GLY A 889 -32.50 -5.03 -20.68
CA GLY A 889 -31.64 -5.83 -21.58
C GLY A 889 -30.12 -5.84 -21.29
N TRP A 890 -29.67 -5.25 -20.17
CA TRP A 890 -28.26 -5.30 -19.76
C TRP A 890 -27.94 -6.47 -18.81
N SER A 891 -26.67 -6.85 -18.76
CA SER A 891 -26.13 -7.84 -17.84
C SER A 891 -24.66 -7.58 -17.51
N VAL A 892 -24.27 -7.80 -16.26
CA VAL A 892 -22.91 -7.59 -15.77
C VAL A 892 -22.41 -8.86 -15.08
N THR A 893 -21.20 -9.27 -15.42
CA THR A 893 -20.44 -10.30 -14.71
C THR A 893 -19.26 -9.63 -14.01
N TYR A 894 -19.06 -9.92 -12.72
CA TYR A 894 -17.91 -9.48 -11.93
C TYR A 894 -17.14 -10.71 -11.44
N SER A 895 -15.82 -10.76 -11.65
CA SER A 895 -15.02 -11.93 -11.31
C SER A 895 -14.75 -12.10 -9.80
N GLY A 896 -14.62 -11.00 -9.06
CA GLY A 896 -13.78 -11.01 -7.85
C GLY A 896 -12.33 -11.37 -8.20
N ASP A 897 -11.54 -11.80 -7.22
CA ASP A 897 -10.18 -12.31 -7.47
C ASP A 897 -10.23 -13.77 -7.92
N THR A 898 -9.48 -14.11 -8.98
CA THR A 898 -9.51 -15.47 -9.52
C THR A 898 -8.43 -15.76 -10.57
N ARG A 899 -7.94 -17.01 -10.58
CA ARG A 899 -7.44 -17.68 -11.78
C ARG A 899 -8.56 -17.86 -12.82
N PRO A 900 -8.26 -18.06 -14.11
CA PRO A 900 -9.30 -18.30 -15.12
C PRO A 900 -10.26 -19.45 -14.75
N ALA A 901 -11.51 -19.11 -14.44
CA ALA A 901 -12.49 -20.03 -13.84
C ALA A 901 -13.58 -20.42 -14.86
N PRO A 902 -13.67 -21.69 -15.29
CA PRO A 902 -14.71 -22.17 -16.21
C PRO A 902 -16.14 -21.98 -15.68
N GLU A 903 -16.31 -22.00 -14.36
CA GLU A 903 -17.59 -21.72 -13.69
C GLU A 903 -18.07 -20.29 -13.94
N LEU A 904 -17.18 -19.31 -13.87
CA LEU A 904 -17.48 -17.90 -14.16
C LEU A 904 -17.85 -17.71 -15.64
N ILE A 905 -17.12 -18.36 -16.56
CA ILE A 905 -17.40 -18.36 -18.00
C ILE A 905 -18.81 -18.88 -18.31
N ALA A 906 -19.17 -20.03 -17.72
CA ALA A 906 -20.49 -20.65 -17.92
C ALA A 906 -21.64 -19.83 -17.29
N ALA A 907 -21.41 -19.25 -16.11
CA ALA A 907 -22.37 -18.43 -15.39
C ALA A 907 -22.61 -17.06 -16.08
N GLY A 908 -21.54 -16.42 -16.54
CA GLY A 908 -21.55 -15.09 -17.18
C GLY A 908 -21.79 -15.09 -18.69
N ARG A 909 -22.05 -16.27 -19.28
CA ARG A 909 -22.12 -16.49 -20.73
C ARG A 909 -22.97 -15.45 -21.48
N ASP A 910 -22.42 -14.86 -22.54
CA ASP A 910 -23.03 -13.81 -23.37
C ASP A 910 -23.50 -12.57 -22.57
N CYS A 911 -22.73 -12.12 -21.56
CA CYS A 911 -23.02 -10.91 -20.79
C CYS A 911 -22.71 -9.61 -21.55
N THR A 912 -23.38 -8.51 -21.18
CA THR A 912 -23.18 -7.18 -21.79
C THR A 912 -21.86 -6.54 -21.38
N LEU A 913 -21.41 -6.75 -20.14
CA LEU A 913 -20.12 -6.31 -19.61
C LEU A 913 -19.55 -7.36 -18.66
N LEU A 914 -18.30 -7.74 -18.91
CA LEU A 914 -17.46 -8.43 -17.94
C LEU A 914 -16.54 -7.42 -17.24
N ILE A 915 -16.58 -7.37 -15.91
CA ILE A 915 -15.61 -6.69 -15.06
C ILE A 915 -14.71 -7.78 -14.48
N HIS A 916 -13.48 -7.88 -14.97
CA HIS A 916 -12.55 -8.94 -14.58
C HIS A 916 -11.31 -8.38 -13.87
N GLU A 917 -10.84 -9.08 -12.85
CA GLU A 917 -9.53 -8.82 -12.26
C GLU A 917 -8.42 -9.08 -13.28
N ALA A 918 -7.43 -8.22 -13.28
CA ALA A 918 -6.30 -8.27 -14.16
C ALA A 918 -5.11 -7.85 -13.31
N THR A 919 -4.68 -8.73 -12.41
CA THR A 919 -3.73 -8.34 -11.36
C THR A 919 -2.30 -8.21 -11.89
N LEU A 920 -1.89 -9.03 -12.86
CA LEU A 920 -0.49 -9.13 -13.33
C LEU A 920 -0.35 -9.11 -14.86
N GLU A 921 0.78 -8.60 -15.36
CA GLU A 921 1.13 -8.70 -16.79
C GLU A 921 1.41 -10.15 -17.19
N ASP A 922 1.26 -10.47 -18.48
CA ASP A 922 1.43 -11.84 -19.01
C ASP A 922 2.85 -12.39 -18.85
N SER A 923 3.86 -11.53 -18.64
CA SER A 923 5.22 -11.94 -18.27
C SER A 923 5.34 -12.51 -16.86
N GLU A 924 4.39 -12.21 -15.98
CA GLU A 924 4.37 -12.59 -14.56
C GLU A 924 3.40 -13.76 -14.28
N LEU A 925 3.11 -14.59 -15.28
CA LEU A 925 2.15 -15.71 -15.19
C LEU A 925 2.43 -16.66 -14.01
N GLU A 926 3.71 -16.96 -13.72
CA GLU A 926 4.07 -17.79 -12.57
C GLU A 926 3.71 -17.11 -11.23
N MET A 927 3.88 -15.78 -11.12
CA MET A 927 3.45 -15.03 -9.94
C MET A 927 1.92 -14.94 -9.87
N ALA A 928 1.23 -14.86 -11.01
CA ALA A 928 -0.23 -14.85 -11.08
C ALA A 928 -0.81 -16.18 -10.60
N ILE A 929 -0.30 -17.32 -11.09
CA ILE A 929 -0.60 -18.66 -10.58
C ILE A 929 -0.25 -18.77 -9.09
N GLY A 930 0.95 -18.36 -8.71
CA GLY A 930 1.46 -18.40 -7.32
C GLY A 930 0.61 -17.59 -6.33
N LYS A 931 -0.04 -16.50 -6.77
CA LYS A 931 -0.92 -15.68 -5.93
C LYS A 931 -2.42 -15.95 -6.14
N GLY A 932 -2.79 -16.80 -7.09
CA GLY A 932 -4.18 -17.12 -7.39
C GLY A 932 -4.94 -16.04 -8.17
N HIS A 933 -4.24 -15.17 -8.90
CA HIS A 933 -4.84 -14.11 -9.73
C HIS A 933 -4.66 -14.38 -11.22
N SER A 934 -5.46 -13.73 -12.07
CA SER A 934 -5.32 -13.77 -13.53
C SER A 934 -4.23 -12.83 -14.07
N THR A 935 -3.61 -13.19 -15.19
CA THR A 935 -2.90 -12.18 -16.00
C THR A 935 -3.87 -11.41 -16.90
N PHE A 936 -3.40 -10.30 -17.47
CA PHE A 936 -4.21 -9.45 -18.36
C PHE A 936 -4.75 -10.21 -19.59
N GLY A 937 -3.89 -10.95 -20.31
CA GLY A 937 -4.29 -11.75 -21.46
C GLY A 937 -5.18 -12.94 -21.10
N GLU A 938 -5.04 -13.48 -19.89
CA GLU A 938 -5.95 -14.49 -19.37
C GLU A 938 -7.35 -13.94 -19.07
N ALA A 939 -7.45 -12.76 -18.45
CA ALA A 939 -8.72 -12.08 -18.22
C ALA A 939 -9.45 -11.72 -19.53
N ILE A 940 -8.70 -11.28 -20.55
CA ILE A 940 -9.21 -11.03 -21.91
C ILE A 940 -9.71 -12.33 -22.54
N ARG A 941 -8.94 -13.43 -22.45
CA ARG A 941 -9.35 -14.76 -22.94
C ARG A 941 -10.65 -15.23 -22.26
N VAL A 942 -10.76 -15.10 -20.93
CA VAL A 942 -11.99 -15.41 -20.18
C VAL A 942 -13.18 -14.62 -20.74
N GLY A 943 -13.01 -13.32 -21.04
CA GLY A 943 -14.06 -12.51 -21.66
C GLY A 943 -14.48 -12.99 -23.06
N HIS A 944 -13.53 -13.39 -23.90
CA HIS A 944 -13.82 -13.95 -25.23
C HIS A 944 -14.53 -15.32 -25.14
N GLU A 945 -14.05 -16.23 -24.29
CA GLU A 945 -14.67 -17.54 -24.06
C GLU A 945 -16.07 -17.41 -23.43
N MET A 946 -16.28 -16.40 -22.57
CA MET A 946 -17.58 -16.03 -22.03
C MET A 946 -18.52 -15.43 -23.09
N GLY A 947 -18.01 -14.95 -24.23
CA GLY A 947 -18.81 -14.23 -25.22
C GLY A 947 -19.22 -12.82 -24.74
N ALA A 948 -18.46 -12.23 -23.83
CA ALA A 948 -18.76 -10.92 -23.26
C ALA A 948 -18.74 -9.84 -24.35
N ALA A 949 -19.77 -8.98 -24.39
CA ALA A 949 -19.86 -7.92 -25.39
C ALA A 949 -18.90 -6.75 -25.12
N LYS A 950 -18.43 -6.60 -23.87
CA LYS A 950 -17.50 -5.56 -23.40
C LYS A 950 -16.67 -6.13 -22.23
N ILE A 951 -15.42 -5.70 -22.08
CA ILE A 951 -14.51 -6.15 -21.01
C ILE A 951 -13.89 -4.93 -20.31
N LEU A 952 -14.03 -4.83 -18.99
CA LEU A 952 -13.37 -3.84 -18.14
C LEU A 952 -12.39 -4.57 -17.21
N LEU A 953 -11.10 -4.27 -17.35
CA LEU A 953 -10.03 -4.84 -16.52
C LEU A 953 -9.80 -3.95 -15.29
N THR A 954 -9.68 -4.54 -14.11
CA THR A 954 -9.46 -3.84 -12.83
C THR A 954 -8.55 -4.66 -11.90
N HIS A 955 -8.41 -4.25 -10.64
CA HIS A 955 -7.61 -4.95 -9.61
C HIS A 955 -6.11 -5.05 -9.93
N PHE A 956 -5.52 -4.00 -10.49
CA PHE A 956 -4.12 -4.02 -10.93
C PHE A 956 -3.14 -4.09 -9.76
N SER A 957 -2.09 -4.91 -9.89
CA SER A 957 -0.95 -4.90 -8.96
C SER A 957 -0.33 -3.50 -8.89
N GLN A 958 0.04 -3.08 -7.67
CA GLN A 958 0.68 -1.78 -7.42
C GLN A 958 2.08 -1.64 -8.04
N ARG A 959 2.58 -2.70 -8.70
CA ARG A 959 3.76 -2.68 -9.59
C ARG A 959 3.53 -1.88 -10.88
N TYR A 960 2.27 -1.67 -11.27
CA TYR A 960 1.87 -0.92 -12.46
C TYR A 960 1.13 0.36 -12.03
N PRO A 961 1.84 1.34 -11.42
CA PRO A 961 1.21 2.43 -10.68
C PRO A 961 0.32 3.32 -11.56
N LYS A 962 0.60 3.43 -12.86
CA LYS A 962 -0.13 4.32 -13.78
C LYS A 962 -0.90 3.56 -14.84
N MET A 963 -0.26 2.87 -15.76
CA MET A 963 -0.94 2.10 -16.80
C MET A 963 -0.21 0.79 -17.14
N ALA A 964 -1.00 -0.27 -17.35
CA ALA A 964 -0.59 -1.52 -17.97
C ALA A 964 -0.09 -1.30 -19.41
N ARG A 965 0.88 -2.10 -19.89
CA ARG A 965 1.35 -1.99 -21.28
C ARG A 965 0.29 -2.34 -22.32
N SER A 966 0.30 -1.62 -23.44
CA SER A 966 -0.74 -1.66 -24.48
C SER A 966 -0.65 -2.82 -25.48
N SER A 967 0.37 -3.68 -25.40
CA SER A 967 0.47 -4.90 -26.24
C SER A 967 -0.73 -5.85 -26.10
N LEU A 968 -1.55 -5.67 -25.06
CA LEU A 968 -2.84 -6.34 -24.85
C LEU A 968 -3.85 -6.11 -25.98
N PHE A 969 -3.91 -4.90 -26.54
CA PHE A 969 -4.95 -4.54 -27.52
C PHE A 969 -4.70 -5.19 -28.90
N ALA A 970 -3.49 -5.67 -29.16
CA ALA A 970 -3.16 -6.49 -30.32
C ALA A 970 -3.86 -7.86 -30.30
N MET A 971 -4.36 -8.31 -29.14
CA MET A 971 -5.17 -9.54 -29.02
C MET A 971 -6.68 -9.30 -29.24
N SER A 972 -7.10 -8.10 -29.67
CA SER A 972 -8.52 -7.82 -29.94
C SER A 972 -9.09 -8.50 -31.20
N ASP A 973 -8.22 -9.15 -31.99
CA ASP A 973 -8.59 -10.00 -33.12
C ASP A 973 -8.99 -11.41 -32.64
N SER A 974 -10.29 -11.58 -32.40
CA SER A 974 -10.87 -12.91 -32.25
C SER A 974 -10.79 -13.68 -33.59
N ALA A 975 -10.61 -15.00 -33.52
CA ALA A 975 -10.59 -15.90 -34.69
C ALA A 975 -11.92 -15.94 -35.51
N GLN A 976 -12.90 -15.12 -35.12
CA GLN A 976 -14.24 -14.99 -35.73
C GLN A 976 -14.56 -13.54 -36.12
N GLY A 977 -13.58 -12.63 -36.14
CA GLY A 977 -13.69 -11.31 -36.78
C GLY A 977 -14.60 -10.31 -36.06
N LYS A 978 -14.92 -10.54 -34.77
CA LYS A 978 -15.71 -9.61 -33.95
C LYS A 978 -14.79 -8.98 -32.90
N ARG A 979 -14.51 -7.68 -33.06
CA ARG A 979 -13.66 -6.89 -32.15
C ARG A 979 -14.43 -6.55 -30.87
N VAL A 980 -13.92 -6.98 -29.71
CA VAL A 980 -14.56 -6.69 -28.42
C VAL A 980 -13.95 -5.42 -27.79
N PRO A 981 -14.77 -4.46 -27.31
CA PRO A 981 -14.31 -3.33 -26.50
C PRO A 981 -13.65 -3.78 -25.19
N ILE A 982 -12.41 -3.34 -24.98
CA ILE A 982 -11.62 -3.60 -23.77
C ILE A 982 -11.23 -2.25 -23.15
N ALA A 983 -11.46 -2.08 -21.86
CA ALA A 983 -11.11 -0.88 -21.09
C ALA A 983 -10.20 -1.24 -19.91
N LEU A 984 -9.33 -0.31 -19.53
CA LEU A 984 -8.59 -0.35 -18.26
C LEU A 984 -9.28 0.56 -17.24
N ALA A 985 -9.50 0.06 -16.02
CA ALA A 985 -10.07 0.81 -14.92
C ALA A 985 -9.08 1.84 -14.34
N PHE A 986 -9.59 3.01 -13.94
CA PHE A 986 -8.85 4.00 -13.16
C PHE A 986 -9.73 4.50 -12.01
N ASP A 987 -9.10 4.84 -10.88
CA ASP A 987 -9.80 5.38 -9.70
C ASP A 987 -10.68 6.57 -10.09
N MET A 988 -11.93 6.56 -9.61
CA MET A 988 -12.95 7.59 -9.80
C MET A 988 -13.40 7.85 -11.25
N VAL A 989 -13.08 6.98 -12.21
CA VAL A 989 -13.60 7.07 -13.60
C VAL A 989 -14.98 6.44 -13.71
N THR A 990 -15.84 7.03 -14.54
CA THR A 990 -17.21 6.56 -14.80
C THR A 990 -17.36 6.17 -16.28
N TYR A 991 -17.81 4.94 -16.53
CA TYR A 991 -18.01 4.36 -17.86
C TYR A 991 -19.53 4.18 -18.10
N PRO A 992 -20.19 5.03 -18.90
CA PRO A 992 -21.55 4.78 -19.37
C PRO A 992 -21.56 3.59 -20.34
N LEU A 993 -22.43 2.61 -20.09
CA LEU A 993 -22.45 1.33 -20.80
C LEU A 993 -22.77 1.47 -22.30
N SER A 994 -23.55 2.47 -22.68
CA SER A 994 -23.85 2.83 -24.08
C SER A 994 -22.65 3.46 -24.81
N GLN A 995 -21.74 4.11 -24.07
CA GLN A 995 -20.61 4.86 -24.62
C GLN A 995 -19.26 4.14 -24.50
N PHE A 996 -19.25 2.95 -23.90
CA PHE A 996 -18.04 2.18 -23.61
C PHE A 996 -17.11 1.99 -24.82
N GLU A 997 -17.65 1.89 -26.04
CA GLU A 997 -16.86 1.75 -27.28
C GLU A 997 -15.90 2.93 -27.54
N ARG A 998 -16.23 4.14 -27.05
CA ARG A 998 -15.35 5.33 -27.14
C ARG A 998 -13.99 5.11 -26.46
N ILE A 999 -13.90 4.19 -25.49
CA ILE A 999 -12.62 3.90 -24.83
C ILE A 999 -11.56 3.38 -25.81
N GLN A 1000 -11.96 2.65 -26.87
CA GLN A 1000 -11.02 2.15 -27.88
C GLN A 1000 -10.39 3.26 -28.71
N SER A 1001 -11.11 4.36 -28.99
CA SER A 1001 -10.52 5.52 -29.67
C SER A 1001 -9.69 6.39 -28.74
N TYR A 1002 -9.87 6.25 -27.42
CA TYR A 1002 -9.11 6.95 -26.38
C TYR A 1002 -7.79 6.27 -26.03
N THR A 1003 -7.69 4.95 -26.22
CA THR A 1003 -6.49 4.14 -25.94
C THR A 1003 -5.18 4.78 -26.45
N PRO A 1004 -5.03 5.23 -27.71
CA PRO A 1004 -3.77 5.84 -28.18
C PRO A 1004 -3.38 7.13 -27.46
N ALA A 1005 -4.37 7.92 -27.02
CA ALA A 1005 -4.10 9.13 -26.23
C ALA A 1005 -3.67 8.76 -24.81
N MET A 1006 -4.30 7.75 -24.20
CA MET A 1006 -3.90 7.26 -22.88
C MET A 1006 -2.47 6.67 -22.90
N GLU A 1007 -2.11 5.96 -23.96
CA GLU A 1007 -0.75 5.48 -24.21
C GLU A 1007 0.26 6.63 -24.30
N ALA A 1008 0.00 7.63 -25.16
CA ALA A 1008 0.87 8.80 -25.28
C ALA A 1008 1.06 9.53 -23.93
N LEU A 1009 -0.01 9.65 -23.13
CA LEU A 1009 0.04 10.31 -21.81
C LEU A 1009 0.94 9.58 -20.79
N PHE A 1010 1.00 8.24 -20.84
CA PHE A 1010 1.73 7.42 -19.87
C PHE A 1010 3.06 6.86 -20.39
N ALA A 1011 3.40 7.03 -21.67
CA ALA A 1011 4.61 6.50 -22.30
C ALA A 1011 5.88 6.75 -21.47
N ALA A 1012 6.15 8.01 -21.13
CA ALA A 1012 7.33 8.42 -20.35
C ALA A 1012 7.43 7.77 -18.95
N ASP A 1013 6.31 7.37 -18.35
CA ASP A 1013 6.31 6.66 -17.07
C ASP A 1013 6.63 5.17 -17.27
N THR A 1014 6.08 4.53 -18.31
CA THR A 1014 6.36 3.12 -18.63
C THR A 1014 7.81 2.85 -19.06
N GLU A 1015 8.50 3.86 -19.59
CA GLU A 1015 9.93 3.81 -19.92
C GLU A 1015 10.81 3.93 -18.66
N ALA A 1016 10.48 4.87 -17.77
CA ALA A 1016 11.22 5.06 -16.52
C ALA A 1016 11.14 3.85 -15.59
N GLU A 1017 9.99 3.18 -15.54
CA GLU A 1017 9.80 1.92 -14.81
C GLU A 1017 10.68 0.78 -15.36
N ALA A 1018 10.90 0.73 -16.68
CA ALA A 1018 11.78 -0.25 -17.31
C ALA A 1018 13.26 -0.03 -16.97
N GLU A 1019 13.71 1.23 -16.86
CA GLU A 1019 15.04 1.54 -16.31
C GLU A 1019 15.15 1.11 -14.84
N GLU A 1020 14.12 1.37 -14.03
CA GLU A 1020 14.13 1.15 -12.58
C GLU A 1020 14.15 -0.36 -12.23
N GLY A 1021 13.35 -1.16 -12.92
CA GLY A 1021 13.36 -2.62 -12.79
C GLY A 1021 14.70 -3.24 -13.18
N SER A 1022 15.43 -2.63 -14.13
CA SER A 1022 16.77 -3.09 -14.52
C SER A 1022 17.86 -2.79 -13.47
N ALA A 1023 17.66 -1.76 -12.63
CA ALA A 1023 18.56 -1.42 -11.54
C ALA A 1023 18.29 -2.28 -10.29
N ALA A 1024 17.01 -2.45 -9.91
CA ALA A 1024 16.61 -3.20 -8.71
C ALA A 1024 17.02 -4.68 -8.76
N ALA A 1025 17.14 -5.26 -9.96
CA ALA A 1025 17.64 -6.63 -10.15
C ALA A 1025 19.10 -6.83 -9.72
N ASN A 1026 19.91 -5.77 -9.63
CA ASN A 1026 21.33 -5.86 -9.22
C ASN A 1026 21.55 -5.71 -7.71
N ASP A 1027 20.58 -5.18 -6.95
CA ASP A 1027 20.70 -5.01 -5.48
C ASP A 1027 20.19 -6.25 -4.70
N ALA A 1028 19.69 -7.27 -5.39
CA ALA A 1028 19.15 -8.50 -4.79
C ALA A 1028 20.17 -9.64 -4.64
N ASP A 1029 21.35 -9.56 -5.27
CA ASP A 1029 22.35 -10.64 -5.25
C ASP A 1029 23.66 -10.20 -4.55
N GLY A 1030 23.75 -10.56 -3.27
CA GLY A 1030 24.80 -10.13 -2.35
C GLY A 1030 26.01 -11.06 -2.26
N ASP A 1031 26.60 -11.51 -3.37
CA ASP A 1031 27.88 -12.26 -3.35
C ASP A 1031 29.07 -11.50 -3.98
N LYS A 1032 30.24 -11.61 -3.35
CA LYS A 1032 31.44 -10.78 -3.64
C LYS A 1032 32.47 -11.52 -4.48
N GLY A 1033 32.24 -11.60 -5.79
CA GLY A 1033 33.24 -12.03 -6.79
C GLY A 1033 33.95 -10.85 -7.47
N LYS A 1034 35.21 -10.56 -7.12
CA LYS A 1034 36.02 -9.53 -7.83
C LYS A 1034 36.45 -10.00 -9.24
N ALA A 1035 36.13 -9.23 -10.28
CA ALA A 1035 36.85 -9.24 -11.55
C ALA A 1035 36.85 -7.84 -12.19
N ASN A 1036 38.03 -7.33 -12.57
CA ASN A 1036 38.18 -6.07 -13.29
C ASN A 1036 37.93 -6.26 -14.79
N GLY A 1037 37.18 -5.36 -15.42
CA GLY A 1037 37.03 -5.28 -16.87
C GLY A 1037 36.42 -3.95 -17.31
N SER A 1038 37.20 -3.11 -17.98
CA SER A 1038 36.76 -1.78 -18.44
C SER A 1038 36.41 -1.77 -19.92
N SER A 1039 35.26 -1.21 -20.30
CA SER A 1039 35.17 -0.33 -21.49
C SER A 1039 33.81 0.36 -21.66
N SER A 1040 33.90 1.62 -22.07
CA SER A 1040 32.81 2.51 -22.52
C SER A 1040 32.00 1.95 -23.71
N ALA A 1041 30.69 2.20 -23.73
CA ALA A 1041 29.94 2.41 -24.97
C ALA A 1041 28.82 3.45 -24.78
N LYS A 1042 28.76 4.46 -25.68
CA LYS A 1042 27.63 5.40 -25.78
C LYS A 1042 26.53 4.78 -26.64
N GLY A 1043 25.27 4.90 -26.23
CA GLY A 1043 24.10 4.63 -27.06
C GLY A 1043 23.38 5.93 -27.41
N ALA A 1044 23.11 6.16 -28.69
CA ALA A 1044 22.33 7.30 -29.18
C ALA A 1044 20.88 6.89 -29.43
N ALA A 1045 19.94 7.82 -29.28
CA ALA A 1045 18.53 7.60 -29.53
C ALA A 1045 18.19 7.63 -31.03
N VAL A 1046 17.13 6.90 -31.42
CA VAL A 1046 16.45 7.05 -32.70
C VAL A 1046 14.95 7.10 -32.42
N ALA A 1047 14.28 8.17 -32.88
CA ALA A 1047 12.84 8.33 -32.76
C ALA A 1047 12.13 7.61 -33.93
N ALA A 1048 10.96 7.01 -33.66
CA ALA A 1048 10.17 6.31 -34.66
C ALA A 1048 9.04 7.19 -35.22
N SER A 1049 9.08 7.46 -36.52
CA SER A 1049 8.07 8.24 -37.25
C SER A 1049 6.89 7.34 -37.67
N VAL A 1050 5.66 7.70 -37.32
CA VAL A 1050 4.45 6.99 -37.80
C VAL A 1050 4.06 7.49 -39.19
N SER A 1051 3.95 6.57 -40.16
CA SER A 1051 3.40 6.84 -41.50
C SER A 1051 2.03 6.19 -41.66
N VAL A 1052 1.00 7.00 -41.82
CA VAL A 1052 -0.39 6.56 -42.00
C VAL A 1052 -0.64 6.18 -43.46
N VAL A 1053 -1.12 4.96 -43.71
CA VAL A 1053 -1.63 4.54 -45.02
C VAL A 1053 -3.15 4.58 -44.99
N ALA A 1054 -3.74 5.62 -45.57
CA ALA A 1054 -5.19 5.73 -45.76
C ALA A 1054 -5.59 5.07 -47.09
N ALA A 1055 -6.52 4.11 -47.03
CA ALA A 1055 -7.15 3.54 -48.21
C ALA A 1055 -8.55 4.15 -48.40
N THR A 1056 -8.76 4.84 -49.51
CA THR A 1056 -10.11 5.26 -49.96
C THR A 1056 -10.29 4.92 -51.44
N THR A 1057 -11.37 4.21 -51.73
CA THR A 1057 -11.87 3.91 -53.07
C THR A 1057 -12.22 5.21 -53.81
N GLY A 1058 -11.80 5.35 -55.07
CA GLY A 1058 -11.95 6.60 -55.84
C GLY A 1058 -13.08 6.58 -56.86
N GLU A 1059 -13.22 7.67 -57.62
CA GLU A 1059 -13.89 7.66 -58.92
C GLU A 1059 -13.47 8.84 -59.84
N SER A 1060 -13.32 8.53 -61.13
CA SER A 1060 -13.43 9.38 -62.33
C SER A 1060 -12.59 10.67 -62.57
N SER A 1061 -11.88 10.60 -63.72
CA SER A 1061 -11.87 11.58 -64.84
C SER A 1061 -10.71 12.58 -65.05
N ASP A 1062 -10.17 12.49 -66.28
CA ASP A 1062 -9.60 13.52 -67.17
C ASP A 1062 -8.38 14.38 -66.76
N GLY A 1063 -7.19 13.95 -67.20
CA GLY A 1063 -6.77 14.28 -68.58
C GLY A 1063 -5.64 15.31 -68.81
N LYS A 1064 -4.56 14.84 -69.46
CA LYS A 1064 -3.60 15.58 -70.34
C LYS A 1064 -2.64 16.60 -69.65
N THR A 1065 -1.42 16.88 -70.13
CA THR A 1065 -0.54 16.31 -71.20
C THR A 1065 0.89 16.84 -71.06
N GLY A 1066 1.90 15.96 -71.18
CA GLY A 1066 3.23 16.23 -71.79
C GLY A 1066 4.17 17.27 -71.15
N THR A 1067 5.45 17.37 -71.55
CA THR A 1067 6.32 16.49 -72.38
C THR A 1067 7.77 17.03 -72.34
N GLN A 1068 8.77 16.14 -72.21
CA GLN A 1068 10.10 16.19 -72.91
C GLN A 1068 11.05 17.41 -72.71
N ASP A 1069 12.38 17.36 -72.90
CA ASP A 1069 13.42 16.35 -73.21
C ASP A 1069 14.70 16.75 -72.40
N GLY A 1070 15.74 15.93 -72.13
CA GLY A 1070 16.76 15.40 -73.06
C GLY A 1070 17.82 16.47 -73.44
N GLN A 1071 19.15 16.26 -73.48
CA GLN A 1071 20.01 15.05 -73.45
C GLN A 1071 21.50 15.39 -73.16
N ALA A 1072 22.29 14.39 -72.70
CA ALA A 1072 23.69 14.05 -73.10
C ALA A 1072 24.89 15.02 -72.79
N SER A 1073 26.15 14.57 -72.58
CA SER A 1073 26.75 13.20 -72.49
C SER A 1073 28.25 13.21 -72.06
N GLN A 1074 28.70 12.16 -71.33
CA GLN A 1074 30.09 11.58 -71.27
C GLN A 1074 31.25 12.49 -70.75
N GLN A 1075 32.34 12.07 -70.09
CA GLN A 1075 32.91 10.84 -69.45
C GLN A 1075 34.16 11.30 -68.60
N ALA A 1076 34.84 10.58 -67.69
CA ALA A 1076 34.71 9.28 -66.99
C ALA A 1076 35.62 9.26 -65.72
N ASN A 1077 35.56 8.17 -64.92
CA ASN A 1077 36.51 7.71 -63.87
C ASN A 1077 36.97 8.68 -62.73
N ALA A 1078 36.53 8.44 -61.48
CA ALA A 1078 37.27 7.64 -60.48
C ALA A 1078 36.71 7.73 -59.03
N VAL A 1079 36.78 6.61 -58.27
CA VAL A 1079 36.62 6.44 -56.79
C VAL A 1079 35.27 6.82 -56.13
N GLN A 1080 34.48 5.84 -55.68
CA GLN A 1080 34.44 5.34 -54.27
C GLN A 1080 33.46 4.14 -54.17
N ALA A 1081 33.67 3.21 -53.24
CA ALA A 1081 32.94 1.93 -53.16
C ALA A 1081 31.64 2.02 -52.33
N CYS A 1082 30.68 1.13 -52.62
CA CYS A 1082 29.38 1.03 -51.96
C CYS A 1082 29.35 -0.08 -50.90
N ASP A 1083 28.77 0.20 -49.73
CA ASP A 1083 28.36 -0.78 -48.72
C ASP A 1083 26.87 -0.57 -48.40
N GLU A 1084 26.04 -1.61 -48.48
CA GLU A 1084 24.62 -1.58 -48.05
C GLU A 1084 24.47 -2.07 -46.59
N PRO A 1085 23.73 -1.37 -45.73
CA PRO A 1085 23.40 -1.85 -44.39
C PRO A 1085 22.06 -2.61 -44.36
N SER A 1086 22.11 -3.90 -44.07
CA SER A 1086 20.92 -4.71 -43.76
C SER A 1086 20.56 -4.60 -42.28
N SER A 1087 19.51 -3.86 -41.94
CA SER A 1087 19.03 -3.68 -40.57
C SER A 1087 17.94 -4.70 -40.20
N GLY A 1088 18.35 -5.84 -39.64
CA GLY A 1088 17.45 -6.74 -38.91
C GLY A 1088 17.49 -6.43 -37.41
N GLU A 1089 16.35 -5.99 -36.84
CA GLU A 1089 16.26 -5.62 -35.42
C GLU A 1089 16.23 -6.86 -34.51
N ALA A 1090 17.03 -6.84 -33.43
CA ALA A 1090 17.20 -7.97 -32.52
C ALA A 1090 16.46 -7.77 -31.19
N TYR A 1091 15.37 -8.51 -30.97
CA TYR A 1091 14.77 -8.67 -29.65
C TYR A 1091 15.65 -9.58 -28.77
N VAL A 1092 16.23 -9.03 -27.70
CA VAL A 1092 17.02 -9.81 -26.72
C VAL A 1092 16.62 -9.45 -25.29
N ARG A 1093 16.00 -10.41 -24.57
CA ARG A 1093 15.86 -10.36 -23.11
C ARG A 1093 17.25 -10.47 -22.47
N LYS A 1094 17.66 -9.48 -21.66
CA LYS A 1094 18.87 -9.57 -20.80
C LYS A 1094 18.61 -10.50 -19.62
N GLY A 1095 19.59 -11.33 -19.24
CA GLY A 1095 19.50 -12.10 -17.99
C GLY A 1095 20.59 -13.16 -17.73
N LEU A 1096 21.11 -13.85 -18.76
CA LEU A 1096 22.02 -15.01 -18.58
C LEU A 1096 23.27 -14.90 -19.46
N LYS A 1097 24.37 -15.55 -19.05
CA LYS A 1097 25.72 -15.31 -19.61
C LYS A 1097 25.87 -15.91 -21.02
N PRO A 1098 26.53 -15.24 -21.99
CA PRO A 1098 26.63 -15.73 -23.37
C PRO A 1098 27.31 -17.09 -23.56
N THR A 1099 28.06 -17.57 -22.57
CA THR A 1099 28.78 -18.86 -22.60
C THR A 1099 27.88 -20.08 -22.33
N GLU A 1100 26.65 -19.87 -21.85
CA GLU A 1100 25.73 -20.93 -21.40
C GLU A 1100 24.68 -21.29 -22.46
N TRP A 1101 24.67 -20.59 -23.61
CA TRP A 1101 23.66 -20.77 -24.66
C TRP A 1101 24.30 -21.13 -26.00
N ARG A 1102 23.53 -21.85 -26.82
CA ARG A 1102 23.83 -22.10 -28.22
C ARG A 1102 22.61 -21.79 -29.07
N TYR A 1103 22.87 -21.55 -30.34
CA TYR A 1103 21.85 -21.19 -31.31
C TYR A 1103 21.75 -22.22 -32.43
N LEU A 1104 20.53 -22.48 -32.87
CA LEU A 1104 20.17 -23.41 -33.93
C LEU A 1104 19.26 -22.70 -34.94
N GLY A 1105 19.62 -22.76 -36.21
CA GLY A 1105 18.74 -22.39 -37.32
C GLY A 1105 17.93 -23.61 -37.76
N LEU A 1106 16.67 -23.40 -38.10
CA LEU A 1106 15.78 -24.43 -38.63
C LEU A 1106 15.11 -23.88 -39.90
N CYS A 1107 15.41 -24.49 -41.03
CA CYS A 1107 14.68 -24.26 -42.28
C CYS A 1107 13.57 -25.31 -42.42
N ILE A 1108 12.36 -24.85 -42.74
CA ILE A 1108 11.10 -25.60 -42.78
C ILE A 1108 10.46 -25.36 -44.15
N SER A 1109 10.33 -26.39 -44.98
CA SER A 1109 9.64 -26.28 -46.28
C SER A 1109 8.58 -27.37 -46.47
N ALA A 1110 7.60 -27.10 -47.33
CA ALA A 1110 6.58 -28.09 -47.69
C ALA A 1110 7.20 -29.21 -48.55
N ALA A 1111 6.94 -30.47 -48.21
CA ALA A 1111 7.38 -31.59 -49.03
C ALA A 1111 6.60 -31.61 -50.36
N ARG A 1112 7.31 -31.67 -51.51
CA ARG A 1112 6.75 -31.64 -52.90
C ARG A 1112 5.52 -32.52 -53.15
N ALA A 1113 5.34 -33.60 -52.40
CA ALA A 1113 4.21 -34.53 -52.56
C ALA A 1113 2.91 -34.09 -51.84
N SER A 1114 2.89 -32.97 -51.12
CA SER A 1114 1.79 -32.60 -50.22
C SER A 1114 0.75 -31.63 -50.78
N GLY A 1115 1.00 -30.99 -51.94
CA GLY A 1115 0.02 -30.16 -52.66
C GLY A 1115 -0.45 -28.85 -51.98
N GLY A 1116 -0.10 -28.62 -50.71
CA GLY A 1116 -0.41 -27.41 -49.96
C GLY A 1116 0.79 -26.45 -49.88
N SER A 1117 0.50 -25.15 -49.78
CA SER A 1117 1.50 -24.09 -49.55
C SER A 1117 1.48 -23.66 -48.07
N LEU A 1118 2.65 -23.49 -47.44
CA LEU A 1118 2.74 -22.84 -46.13
C LEU A 1118 2.75 -21.32 -46.30
N THR A 1119 1.61 -20.70 -46.03
CA THR A 1119 1.45 -19.24 -46.08
C THR A 1119 2.12 -18.51 -44.92
N THR A 1120 2.13 -19.10 -43.71
CA THR A 1120 2.78 -18.54 -42.51
C THR A 1120 3.25 -19.65 -41.57
N VAL A 1121 4.46 -19.53 -41.00
CA VAL A 1121 4.91 -20.33 -39.85
C VAL A 1121 4.90 -19.46 -38.60
N LEU A 1122 4.07 -19.83 -37.62
CA LEU A 1122 4.02 -19.19 -36.30
C LEU A 1122 5.04 -19.82 -35.33
N PRO A 1123 5.54 -19.07 -34.32
CA PRO A 1123 6.44 -19.62 -33.30
C PRO A 1123 5.88 -20.84 -32.56
N THR A 1124 4.57 -20.91 -32.35
CA THR A 1124 3.88 -22.07 -31.75
C THR A 1124 4.08 -23.36 -32.54
N LEU A 1125 4.07 -23.29 -33.88
CA LEU A 1125 4.32 -24.44 -34.76
C LEU A 1125 5.77 -24.93 -34.63
N VAL A 1126 6.71 -24.01 -34.42
CA VAL A 1126 8.13 -24.36 -34.15
C VAL A 1126 8.29 -25.00 -32.77
N VAL A 1127 7.55 -24.56 -31.76
CA VAL A 1127 7.51 -25.21 -30.44
C VAL A 1127 6.93 -26.63 -30.54
N GLU A 1128 5.85 -26.85 -31.30
CA GLU A 1128 5.32 -28.20 -31.56
C GLU A 1128 6.35 -29.11 -32.23
N LEU A 1129 7.11 -28.61 -33.21
CA LEU A 1129 8.20 -29.37 -33.85
C LEU A 1129 9.34 -29.71 -32.88
N VAL A 1130 9.72 -28.78 -32.00
CA VAL A 1130 10.70 -29.03 -30.93
C VAL A 1130 10.19 -30.09 -29.95
N GLN A 1131 8.92 -30.02 -29.55
CA GLN A 1131 8.30 -31.00 -28.65
C GLN A 1131 8.17 -32.38 -29.32
N GLN A 1132 7.85 -32.44 -30.61
CA GLN A 1132 7.89 -33.67 -31.41
C GLN A 1132 9.31 -34.23 -31.53
N ALA A 1133 10.35 -33.40 -31.66
CA ALA A 1133 11.73 -33.86 -31.67
C ALA A 1133 12.14 -34.46 -30.31
N GLN A 1134 11.81 -33.77 -29.22
CA GLN A 1134 12.11 -34.21 -27.85
C GLN A 1134 11.34 -35.48 -27.43
N THR A 1135 10.15 -35.73 -28.00
CA THR A 1135 9.33 -36.93 -27.68
C THR A 1135 9.49 -38.07 -28.67
N GLY A 1136 9.74 -37.78 -29.95
CA GLY A 1136 9.85 -38.76 -31.04
C GLY A 1136 11.21 -39.44 -31.14
N ALA A 1137 12.28 -38.83 -30.63
CA ALA A 1137 13.63 -39.41 -30.60
C ALA A 1137 13.80 -40.49 -29.49
N MET A 1138 12.86 -41.44 -29.41
CA MET A 1138 12.92 -42.57 -28.49
C MET A 1138 14.11 -43.49 -28.81
N GLY A 1139 15.25 -43.25 -28.16
CA GLY A 1139 16.37 -44.19 -28.20
C GLY A 1139 17.66 -43.76 -27.49
N VAL A 1140 18.12 -42.50 -27.64
CA VAL A 1140 19.53 -42.18 -27.32
C VAL A 1140 19.80 -40.86 -26.56
N THR A 1141 19.06 -39.76 -26.75
CA THR A 1141 19.47 -38.44 -26.18
C THR A 1141 18.33 -37.51 -25.77
N GLY A 1142 18.26 -37.18 -24.47
CA GLY A 1142 17.58 -35.98 -23.95
C GLY A 1142 16.22 -36.20 -23.26
N GLY A 1143 16.05 -35.62 -22.07
CA GLY A 1143 14.72 -35.37 -21.46
C GLY A 1143 14.12 -34.04 -21.97
N ALA A 1144 12.93 -33.67 -21.50
CA ALA A 1144 12.34 -32.37 -21.85
C ALA A 1144 13.15 -31.20 -21.26
N TYR A 1145 13.51 -30.22 -22.09
CA TYR A 1145 14.21 -28.99 -21.69
C TYR A 1145 13.68 -27.79 -22.49
N ASN A 1146 13.79 -26.60 -21.91
CA ASN A 1146 13.28 -25.38 -22.51
C ASN A 1146 14.11 -24.93 -23.73
N VAL A 1147 13.41 -24.42 -24.74
CA VAL A 1147 13.97 -23.89 -25.99
C VAL A 1147 13.23 -22.61 -26.34
N ASP A 1148 13.94 -21.50 -26.51
CA ASP A 1148 13.34 -20.23 -26.93
C ASP A 1148 13.31 -20.17 -28.47
N VAL A 1149 12.14 -19.85 -29.05
CA VAL A 1149 12.04 -19.44 -30.45
C VAL A 1149 12.29 -17.94 -30.53
N LEU A 1150 13.43 -17.53 -31.07
CA LEU A 1150 13.84 -16.11 -31.15
C LEU A 1150 13.22 -15.37 -32.34
N SER A 1151 13.04 -16.04 -33.48
CA SER A 1151 12.38 -15.47 -34.65
C SER A 1151 11.91 -16.53 -35.63
N THR A 1152 10.93 -16.17 -36.47
CA THR A 1152 10.40 -16.95 -37.61
C THR A 1152 10.15 -16.01 -38.78
N HIS A 1153 10.72 -16.30 -39.96
CA HIS A 1153 10.65 -15.43 -41.15
C HIS A 1153 10.66 -16.29 -42.43
N PRO A 1154 10.05 -15.82 -43.55
CA PRO A 1154 10.13 -16.53 -44.82
C PRO A 1154 11.56 -16.52 -45.36
N SER A 1155 11.97 -17.58 -46.07
CA SER A 1155 13.27 -17.65 -46.73
C SER A 1155 13.30 -16.75 -47.96
N PRO A 1156 14.31 -15.89 -48.14
CA PRO A 1156 14.39 -14.97 -49.28
C PRO A 1156 14.90 -15.61 -50.58
N CYS A 1157 15.44 -16.84 -50.55
CA CYS A 1157 16.21 -17.42 -51.68
C CYS A 1157 16.01 -18.94 -51.89
N GLU A 1158 14.79 -19.44 -52.03
CA GLU A 1158 14.53 -20.76 -52.67
C GLU A 1158 13.28 -20.68 -53.58
N GLU A 1159 13.22 -21.49 -54.64
CA GLU A 1159 12.04 -21.62 -55.53
C GLU A 1159 10.86 -22.36 -54.86
N GLU A 1160 11.01 -22.78 -53.61
CA GLU A 1160 10.00 -23.44 -52.79
C GLU A 1160 9.66 -22.58 -51.57
N ALA A 1161 8.39 -22.61 -51.13
CA ALA A 1161 7.94 -21.86 -49.94
C ALA A 1161 8.58 -22.43 -48.65
N ALA A 1162 9.73 -21.87 -48.30
CA ALA A 1162 10.53 -22.23 -47.13
C ALA A 1162 10.49 -21.12 -46.07
N TRP A 1163 10.56 -21.51 -44.80
CA TRP A 1163 10.56 -20.64 -43.63
C TRP A 1163 11.78 -20.92 -42.75
N HIS A 1164 12.37 -19.88 -42.21
CA HIS A 1164 13.53 -19.90 -41.34
C HIS A 1164 13.11 -19.56 -39.91
N ALA A 1165 13.47 -20.41 -38.96
CA ALA A 1165 13.30 -20.18 -37.54
C ALA A 1165 14.66 -20.18 -36.83
N LEU A 1166 14.81 -19.34 -35.81
CA LEU A 1166 16.00 -19.28 -34.97
C LEU A 1166 15.64 -19.71 -33.55
N LEU A 1167 16.39 -20.68 -33.02
CA LEU A 1167 16.22 -21.23 -31.68
C LEU A 1167 17.41 -20.88 -30.80
N ARG A 1168 17.15 -20.64 -29.52
CA ARG A 1168 18.15 -20.58 -28.45
C ARG A 1168 17.87 -21.68 -27.43
N VAL A 1169 18.91 -22.40 -27.05
CA VAL A 1169 18.85 -23.55 -26.14
C VAL A 1169 20.12 -23.58 -25.29
N ASP A 1170 20.03 -24.14 -24.07
CA ASP A 1170 21.19 -24.33 -23.20
C ASP A 1170 22.30 -25.07 -23.96
N ALA A 1171 23.54 -24.59 -23.83
CA ALA A 1171 24.70 -25.13 -24.52
C ALA A 1171 24.91 -26.63 -24.31
N ARG A 1172 24.48 -27.19 -23.18
CA ARG A 1172 24.56 -28.62 -22.87
C ARG A 1172 23.57 -29.48 -23.66
N HIS A 1173 22.45 -28.90 -24.10
CA HIS A 1173 21.33 -29.60 -24.76
C HIS A 1173 21.23 -29.30 -26.25
N ALA A 1174 22.02 -28.34 -26.73
CA ALA A 1174 21.98 -27.88 -28.12
C ALA A 1174 22.32 -28.94 -29.16
N GLN A 1175 23.27 -29.83 -28.86
CA GLN A 1175 23.65 -30.91 -29.78
C GLN A 1175 22.59 -32.02 -29.81
N ASP A 1176 21.98 -32.34 -28.67
CA ASP A 1176 20.89 -33.29 -28.56
C ASP A 1176 19.68 -32.79 -29.37
N LEU A 1177 19.31 -31.52 -29.21
CA LEU A 1177 18.19 -30.92 -29.93
C LEU A 1177 18.42 -30.91 -31.45
N ALA A 1178 19.64 -30.55 -31.89
CA ALA A 1178 19.99 -30.55 -33.30
C ALA A 1178 19.86 -31.94 -33.94
N THR A 1179 20.36 -32.95 -33.23
CA THR A 1179 20.27 -34.36 -33.63
C THR A 1179 18.81 -34.82 -33.67
N SER A 1180 18.03 -34.56 -32.63
CA SER A 1180 16.62 -34.96 -32.56
C SER A 1180 15.75 -34.32 -33.64
N LEU A 1181 15.93 -33.02 -33.91
CA LEU A 1181 15.24 -32.31 -35.01
C LEU A 1181 15.63 -32.87 -36.39
N THR A 1182 16.88 -33.32 -36.57
CA THR A 1182 17.36 -33.92 -37.83
C THR A 1182 16.83 -35.34 -38.03
N LEU A 1183 16.54 -36.07 -36.95
CA LEU A 1183 16.00 -37.42 -36.97
C LEU A 1183 14.47 -37.48 -37.16
N LEU A 1184 13.76 -36.35 -37.10
CA LEU A 1184 12.33 -36.29 -37.38
C LEU A 1184 12.02 -36.64 -38.84
N THR A 1185 11.51 -37.85 -39.07
CA THR A 1185 11.06 -38.29 -40.39
C THR A 1185 9.74 -37.62 -40.80
N ALA A 1186 9.84 -36.52 -41.55
CA ALA A 1186 8.74 -35.83 -42.23
C ALA A 1186 7.52 -35.51 -41.32
N PRO A 1187 7.68 -34.64 -40.30
CA PRO A 1187 6.58 -34.25 -39.41
C PRO A 1187 5.43 -33.63 -40.21
N ALA A 1188 4.20 -33.95 -39.81
CA ALA A 1188 2.99 -33.49 -40.48
C ALA A 1188 2.20 -32.57 -39.55
N ILE A 1189 1.95 -31.34 -40.00
CA ILE A 1189 1.15 -30.35 -39.27
C ILE A 1189 0.08 -29.84 -40.24
N ASN A 1190 -1.18 -29.80 -39.81
CA ASN A 1190 -2.35 -29.46 -40.64
C ASN A 1190 -2.40 -30.23 -41.99
N ASN A 1191 -2.08 -31.53 -41.95
CA ASN A 1191 -1.96 -32.44 -43.11
C ASN A 1191 -0.86 -32.10 -44.15
N VAL A 1192 -0.05 -31.06 -43.95
CA VAL A 1192 1.12 -30.77 -44.78
C VAL A 1192 2.34 -31.48 -44.19
N ARG A 1193 3.02 -32.30 -44.99
CA ARG A 1193 4.31 -32.90 -44.59
C ARG A 1193 5.42 -31.88 -44.76
N LEU A 1194 6.21 -31.70 -43.71
CA LEU A 1194 7.32 -30.76 -43.66
C LEU A 1194 8.65 -31.46 -43.92
N LYS A 1195 9.57 -30.74 -44.55
CA LYS A 1195 10.98 -31.06 -44.64
C LYS A 1195 11.74 -30.09 -43.73
N LEU A 1196 12.52 -30.63 -42.81
CA LEU A 1196 13.35 -29.86 -41.88
C LEU A 1196 14.82 -29.92 -42.30
N ARG A 1197 15.52 -28.80 -42.21
CA ARG A 1197 16.99 -28.70 -42.28
C ARG A 1197 17.48 -27.89 -41.08
N VAL A 1198 18.26 -28.53 -40.22
CA VAL A 1198 18.84 -27.91 -39.02
C VAL A 1198 20.25 -27.41 -39.34
N VAL A 1199 20.63 -26.26 -38.78
CA VAL A 1199 21.99 -25.70 -38.88
C VAL A 1199 22.45 -25.20 -37.49
N GLY A 1200 23.70 -25.48 -37.12
CA GLY A 1200 24.22 -25.31 -35.76
C GLY A 1200 24.39 -26.65 -35.02
N PRO A 1201 24.69 -26.66 -33.71
CA PRO A 1201 24.68 -25.51 -32.78
C PRO A 1201 25.93 -24.62 -32.86
N THR A 1202 25.76 -23.30 -32.73
CA THR A 1202 26.87 -22.31 -32.68
C THR A 1202 26.80 -21.39 -31.45
N THR A 1203 27.94 -20.83 -31.05
CA THR A 1203 28.09 -19.82 -29.98
C THR A 1203 27.89 -18.38 -30.45
N THR A 1204 27.97 -18.13 -31.75
CA THR A 1204 27.93 -16.77 -32.32
C THR A 1204 26.90 -16.69 -33.43
N ILE A 1205 25.99 -15.71 -33.31
CA ILE A 1205 25.14 -15.22 -34.40
C ILE A 1205 25.63 -13.82 -34.75
N GLN A 1206 25.66 -13.47 -36.03
CA GLN A 1206 25.65 -12.06 -36.46
C GLN A 1206 24.30 -11.68 -37.10
N THR A 1207 23.71 -12.56 -37.92
CA THR A 1207 22.31 -12.46 -38.40
C THR A 1207 21.67 -13.85 -38.58
N THR A 1208 20.34 -13.95 -38.72
CA THR A 1208 19.67 -15.22 -39.04
C THR A 1208 20.13 -15.80 -40.38
N ASN A 1209 20.30 -14.94 -41.39
CA ASN A 1209 20.84 -15.34 -42.69
C ASN A 1209 22.30 -15.85 -42.61
N SER A 1210 23.13 -15.31 -41.71
CA SER A 1210 24.51 -15.80 -41.51
C SER A 1210 24.61 -17.22 -40.91
N LEU A 1211 23.49 -17.78 -40.45
CA LEU A 1211 23.43 -19.09 -39.79
C LEU A 1211 22.77 -20.16 -40.65
N LEU A 1212 22.16 -19.79 -41.77
CA LEU A 1212 21.39 -20.68 -42.65
C LEU A 1212 21.93 -20.74 -44.09
N ASN A 1213 22.73 -19.75 -44.50
CA ASN A 1213 23.67 -19.84 -45.62
C ASN A 1213 24.87 -20.74 -45.25
#